data_AF-A0A432D0S5-F1
#
_entry.id   AF-A0A432D0S5-F1
#
_cell.length_a   1.000
_cell.length_b   1.000
_cell.length_c   1.000
_cell.angle_alpha   90.00
_cell.angle_beta   90.00
_cell.angle_gamma   90.00
#
_symmetry.space_group_name_H-M   'P 1'
#
loop_
_entity.id
_entity.type
_entity.pdbx_description
1 polymer ?
#
loop_
_entity_poly.entity_id
_entity_poly.type
_entity_poly.pdbx_seq_one_letter_code
_entity_poly.pdbx_strand_id
1 'polypeptide(L)'
;MQYKRYGLPIHVHLTTIIIAVVVLTSGMQIWLSNKGLSELSFEANSKLFDRIAAETQYQLKGHYNTALAALGVFAESHNLNSNTQQEREESMPQVAHLLTQFKHISSYAFYYPSGDFFSVTSVRGTATAQRLGIPSKARFIVTHHIAGKVEIVALNQALETIAEIDPSKAVLFKSYDWFTKATNKSNVISTPTIIPETEELGVNIYRKSKHGIIISATVALKDLSLSLDKTLTNNTSLRVLYNGFGQVYASSGTSVKIGHEKQAFTIDLLDESVISHAVTHHQQEGTLGLFTYNGERWFGRIVTLESPNKQKVHLLMAAKASALFNDGQLIQQQTLYSSLLILLLTLPVIYMVSTYISKPIKRATQKAKDIEGFNFDSSSLPNSYIREIHELNHAQVATQSTISRFISLTHNISHKENLNDILELVCRDTASAVEANGVFLYLLDIPSKSLVPEFVWWEGAKEAETIARPVLASEAKRVMHELFIAKKSAIFDVGDLHKLNIEWDEQNAGQIVCIPLKDRSGSVIGSFGLLYDGDVAACKYKQYEEYLDTLLGFTSVTIETHNMMDGQKALLDSFIQVIAGSLDKKSPFTGHHCQRVPIITQWLTEAAQTSSDAPFHNFSLNEKQWEELKMASWLHDCGKITTPDHIVDKSTKLETLYDRIHEVRMRFEVLKRDAELEVYKSQFGLLPEQETEALASRLKQIDEDFAFIAELNLGGEFVSDEVLERLNNIAQQTWTRTLSKRIGISWQEGNRYHSDETLPVFETLLHDGEEHLIDWQSEPNDEERFTLKPTKYQANLGELYNLSIRRGTLTEEDRFIINDHIIQTIKILESLPFPQHMRNVAKIAGGHHEKITGQGYPLGLKGNEMPLTARVIAIADVFEALTANDRPYKKAKTLSETIQIMSFMVKDGHLDGDLFKLLLSSGVYRKFAQEYMTQEQIDEVDIKSYLA
;
A
#
# COMPACT_ATOMS: atom_id res chain seq x y z
N MET A 1 2.64 -14.87 -16.14
CA MET A 1 2.20 -13.65 -16.85
C MET A 1 0.88 -13.18 -16.25
N GLN A 2 0.92 -12.23 -15.31
CA GLN A 2 -0.29 -11.59 -14.78
C GLN A 2 -0.67 -10.43 -15.70
N TYR A 3 -1.84 -10.50 -16.32
CA TYR A 3 -2.41 -9.41 -17.10
C TYR A 3 -2.71 -8.21 -16.20
N LYS A 4 -1.83 -7.18 -16.22
CA LYS A 4 -2.17 -5.84 -15.73
C LYS A 4 -3.31 -5.29 -16.58
N ARG A 5 -4.55 -5.39 -16.09
CA ARG A 5 -5.67 -4.60 -16.62
C ARG A 5 -5.36 -3.13 -16.32
N TYR A 6 -5.01 -2.37 -17.35
CA TYR A 6 -4.91 -0.92 -17.26
C TYR A 6 -6.32 -0.35 -17.01
N GLY A 7 -6.66 -0.12 -15.73
CA GLY A 7 -7.86 0.62 -15.37
C GLY A 7 -7.71 2.07 -15.82
N LEU A 8 -8.68 2.57 -16.59
CA LEU A 8 -8.71 3.97 -16.98
C LEU A 8 -8.89 4.85 -15.72
N PRO A 9 -8.33 6.06 -15.68
CA PRO A 9 -8.50 6.96 -14.55
C PRO A 9 -9.97 7.26 -14.24
N ILE A 10 -10.33 7.42 -12.95
CA ILE A 10 -11.71 7.70 -12.50
C ILE A 10 -12.37 8.88 -13.24
N HIS A 11 -11.64 9.97 -13.50
CA HIS A 11 -12.18 11.11 -14.24
C HIS A 11 -12.57 10.74 -15.68
N VAL A 12 -11.93 9.76 -16.31
CA VAL A 12 -12.32 9.28 -17.64
C VAL A 12 -13.68 8.61 -17.52
N HIS A 13 -13.83 7.62 -16.63
CA HIS A 13 -15.11 6.92 -16.41
C HIS A 13 -16.27 7.87 -16.08
N LEU A 14 -16.06 8.82 -15.16
CA LEU A 14 -17.09 9.77 -14.77
C LEU A 14 -17.49 10.68 -15.95
N THR A 15 -16.50 11.13 -16.73
CA THR A 15 -16.74 11.94 -17.93
C THR A 15 -17.50 11.14 -18.99
N THR A 16 -17.14 9.88 -19.25
CA THR A 16 -17.83 9.05 -20.24
C THR A 16 -19.28 8.78 -19.86
N ILE A 17 -19.55 8.50 -18.58
CA ILE A 17 -20.93 8.25 -18.10
C ILE A 17 -21.77 9.53 -18.24
N ILE A 18 -21.25 10.67 -17.78
CA ILE A 18 -22.01 11.92 -17.83
C ILE A 18 -22.23 12.36 -19.28
N ILE A 19 -21.23 12.22 -20.15
CA ILE A 19 -21.39 12.47 -21.60
C ILE A 19 -22.45 11.53 -22.20
N ALA A 20 -22.43 10.24 -21.87
CA ALA A 20 -23.41 9.29 -22.37
C ALA A 20 -24.84 9.68 -21.95
N VAL A 21 -25.03 10.08 -20.69
CA VAL A 21 -26.33 10.57 -20.19
C VAL A 21 -26.76 11.85 -20.94
N VAL A 22 -25.87 12.82 -21.11
CA VAL A 22 -26.20 14.08 -21.81
C VAL A 22 -26.52 13.84 -23.29
N VAL A 23 -25.83 12.91 -23.95
CA VAL A 23 -26.14 12.53 -25.33
C VAL A 23 -27.50 11.84 -25.41
N LEU A 24 -27.80 10.93 -24.49
CA LEU A 24 -29.09 10.24 -24.43
C LEU A 24 -30.25 11.21 -24.17
N THR A 25 -30.10 12.14 -23.22
CA THR A 25 -31.14 13.13 -22.91
C THR A 25 -31.33 14.13 -24.04
N SER A 26 -30.24 14.60 -24.67
CA SER A 26 -30.32 15.49 -25.84
C SER A 26 -30.97 14.79 -27.03
N GLY A 27 -30.64 13.52 -27.27
CA GLY A 27 -31.29 12.70 -28.31
C GLY A 27 -32.78 12.49 -28.04
N MET A 28 -33.16 12.22 -26.79
CA MET A 28 -34.55 12.09 -26.36
C MET A 28 -35.33 13.41 -26.54
N GLN A 29 -34.72 14.56 -26.21
CA GLN A 29 -35.32 15.87 -26.39
C GLN A 29 -35.57 16.19 -27.87
N ILE A 30 -34.59 15.93 -28.74
CA ILE A 30 -34.73 16.09 -30.20
C ILE A 30 -35.87 15.21 -30.72
N TRP A 31 -35.95 13.96 -30.27
CA TRP A 31 -37.02 13.03 -30.66
C TRP A 31 -38.41 13.50 -30.22
N LEU A 32 -38.56 13.94 -28.96
CA LEU A 32 -39.82 14.47 -28.43
C LEU A 32 -40.27 15.73 -29.19
N SER A 33 -39.36 16.65 -29.47
CA SER A 33 -39.66 17.88 -30.22
C SER A 33 -40.14 17.58 -31.64
N ASN A 34 -39.46 16.68 -32.35
CA ASN A 34 -39.86 16.29 -33.71
C ASN A 34 -41.23 15.60 -33.75
N LYS A 35 -41.52 14.74 -32.77
CA LYS A 35 -42.82 14.07 -32.67
C LYS A 35 -43.93 15.08 -32.38
N GLY A 36 -43.73 15.98 -31.41
CA GLY A 36 -44.73 16.99 -31.03
C GLY A 36 -45.08 17.97 -32.16
N LEU A 37 -44.11 18.36 -32.98
CA LEU A 37 -44.33 19.27 -34.10
C LEU A 37 -45.21 18.65 -35.21
N SER A 38 -45.06 17.35 -35.46
CA SER A 38 -45.87 16.63 -36.46
C SER A 38 -47.33 16.46 -36.04
N GLU A 39 -47.59 16.20 -34.75
CA GLU A 39 -48.95 16.00 -34.24
C GLU A 39 -49.72 17.34 -34.16
N LEU A 40 -49.08 18.41 -33.67
CA LEU A 40 -49.70 19.74 -33.58
C LEU A 40 -50.06 20.32 -34.95
N SER A 41 -49.20 20.12 -35.95
CA SER A 41 -49.46 20.58 -37.32
C SER A 41 -50.64 19.85 -37.98
N PHE A 42 -50.83 18.57 -37.66
CA PHE A 42 -51.96 17.77 -38.16
C PHE A 42 -53.30 18.29 -37.58
N GLU A 43 -53.35 18.54 -36.28
CA GLU A 43 -54.59 18.99 -35.62
C GLU A 43 -55.01 20.41 -36.06
N ALA A 44 -54.05 21.33 -36.19
CA ALA A 44 -54.31 22.69 -36.63
C ALA A 44 -54.91 22.75 -38.05
N ASN A 45 -54.39 21.94 -38.98
CA ASN A 45 -54.88 21.90 -40.36
C ASN A 45 -56.24 21.20 -40.51
N SER A 46 -56.50 20.17 -39.71
CA SER A 46 -57.81 19.52 -39.69
C SER A 46 -58.92 20.50 -39.31
N LYS A 47 -58.70 21.32 -38.26
CA LYS A 47 -59.64 22.37 -37.82
C LYS A 47 -59.86 23.45 -38.89
N LEU A 48 -58.83 23.79 -39.66
CA LEU A 48 -58.95 24.75 -40.77
C LEU A 48 -59.86 24.20 -41.89
N PHE A 49 -59.68 22.93 -42.28
CA PHE A 49 -60.53 22.28 -43.28
C PHE A 49 -62.00 22.16 -42.86
N ASP A 50 -62.27 21.88 -41.58
CA ASP A 50 -63.64 21.87 -41.06
C ASP A 50 -64.33 23.23 -41.20
N ARG A 51 -63.61 24.32 -40.91
CA ARG A 51 -64.13 25.69 -41.08
C ARG A 51 -64.48 25.98 -42.55
N ILE A 52 -63.61 25.61 -43.49
CA ILE A 52 -63.81 25.84 -44.93
C ILE A 52 -65.02 25.06 -45.47
N ALA A 53 -65.17 23.81 -45.04
CA ALA A 53 -66.31 22.99 -45.45
C ALA A 53 -67.65 23.60 -44.97
N ALA A 54 -67.72 24.06 -43.73
CA ALA A 54 -68.90 24.71 -43.17
C ALA A 54 -69.28 26.01 -43.93
N GLU A 55 -68.29 26.83 -44.27
CA GLU A 55 -68.51 28.08 -45.02
C GLU A 55 -68.99 27.80 -46.46
N THR A 56 -68.40 26.80 -47.13
CA THR A 56 -68.81 26.37 -48.47
C THR A 56 -70.25 25.86 -48.49
N GLN A 57 -70.65 25.07 -47.48
CA GLN A 57 -72.02 24.58 -47.35
C GLN A 57 -73.04 25.72 -47.22
N TYR A 58 -72.71 26.74 -46.41
CA TYR A 58 -73.57 27.90 -46.22
C TYR A 58 -73.82 28.65 -47.53
N GLN A 59 -72.75 28.91 -48.29
CA GLN A 59 -72.85 29.61 -49.58
C GLN A 59 -73.62 28.80 -50.62
N LEU A 60 -73.33 27.51 -50.75
CA LEU A 60 -74.04 26.60 -51.67
C LEU A 60 -75.56 26.66 -51.44
N LYS A 61 -75.99 26.55 -50.18
CA LYS A 61 -77.41 26.62 -49.81
C LYS A 61 -78.05 27.98 -50.11
N GLY A 62 -77.32 29.08 -49.88
CA GLY A 62 -77.78 30.45 -50.17
C GLY A 62 -78.06 30.70 -51.64
N HIS A 63 -77.18 30.22 -52.54
CA HIS A 63 -77.34 30.37 -53.99
C HIS A 63 -78.58 29.65 -54.53
N TYR A 64 -78.89 28.44 -54.03
CA TYR A 64 -80.06 27.69 -54.47
C TYR A 64 -81.39 28.23 -53.90
N ASN A 65 -81.45 28.55 -52.60
CA ASN A 65 -82.71 28.90 -51.93
C ASN A 65 -83.39 30.14 -52.52
N THR A 66 -82.60 31.13 -52.91
CA THR A 66 -83.07 32.38 -53.53
C THR A 66 -83.72 32.12 -54.89
N ALA A 67 -83.12 31.26 -55.73
CA ALA A 67 -83.69 30.86 -57.01
C ALA A 67 -84.94 29.97 -56.84
N LEU A 68 -84.93 29.02 -55.88
CA LEU A 68 -86.09 28.18 -55.56
C LEU A 68 -87.30 29.00 -55.10
N ALA A 69 -87.08 30.03 -54.28
CA ALA A 69 -88.14 30.93 -53.81
C ALA A 69 -88.75 31.75 -54.96
N ALA A 70 -87.91 32.32 -55.83
CA ALA A 70 -88.38 33.08 -57.00
C ALA A 70 -89.23 32.23 -57.95
N LEU A 71 -88.81 30.99 -58.24
CA LEU A 71 -89.57 30.05 -59.06
C LEU A 71 -90.92 29.68 -58.45
N GLY A 72 -90.99 29.58 -57.11
CA GLY A 72 -92.25 29.37 -56.40
C GLY A 72 -93.25 30.49 -56.62
N VAL A 73 -92.80 31.74 -56.55
CA VAL A 73 -93.64 32.94 -56.79
C VAL A 73 -94.06 33.02 -58.26
N PHE A 74 -93.12 32.83 -59.19
CA PHE A 74 -93.41 32.87 -60.62
C PHE A 74 -94.39 31.79 -61.09
N ALA A 75 -94.36 30.59 -60.48
CA ALA A 75 -95.28 29.51 -60.80
C ALA A 75 -96.75 29.84 -60.51
N GLU A 76 -97.03 30.74 -59.57
CA GLU A 76 -98.38 31.16 -59.18
C GLU A 76 -98.78 32.55 -59.75
N SER A 77 -97.87 33.25 -60.46
CA SER A 77 -98.12 34.59 -61.06
C SER A 77 -99.11 34.51 -62.23
N HIS A 78 -100.12 35.39 -62.26
CA HIS A 78 -101.10 35.42 -63.35
C HIS A 78 -100.50 35.98 -64.66
N ASN A 79 -99.81 37.12 -64.61
CA ASN A 79 -99.33 37.82 -65.79
C ASN A 79 -98.22 37.07 -66.53
N LEU A 80 -97.31 36.41 -65.79
CA LEU A 80 -96.26 35.57 -66.39
C LEU A 80 -96.82 34.27 -66.98
N ASN A 81 -98.06 33.90 -66.64
CA ASN A 81 -98.74 32.73 -67.19
C ASN A 81 -99.61 33.04 -68.44
N SER A 82 -99.61 34.28 -68.93
CA SER A 82 -100.43 34.72 -70.07
C SER A 82 -99.84 34.40 -71.46
N ASN A 83 -100.71 34.33 -72.46
CA ASN A 83 -100.37 34.09 -73.87
C ASN A 83 -100.08 35.38 -74.67
N THR A 84 -100.25 36.57 -74.09
CA THR A 84 -100.02 37.86 -74.78
C THR A 84 -98.66 38.47 -74.43
N GLN A 85 -98.01 39.13 -75.41
CA GLN A 85 -96.70 39.77 -75.22
C GLN A 85 -96.77 40.92 -74.19
N GLN A 86 -97.82 41.74 -74.25
CA GLN A 86 -97.99 42.92 -73.41
C GLN A 86 -98.06 42.57 -71.91
N GLU A 87 -98.80 41.53 -71.53
CA GLU A 87 -98.91 41.10 -70.12
C GLU A 87 -97.60 40.48 -69.58
N ARG A 88 -96.80 39.86 -70.46
CA ARG A 88 -95.46 39.36 -70.11
C ARG A 88 -94.50 40.52 -69.85
N GLU A 89 -94.55 41.56 -70.68
CA GLU A 89 -93.74 42.78 -70.52
C GLU A 89 -94.09 43.57 -69.25
N GLU A 90 -95.37 43.61 -68.83
CA GLU A 90 -95.78 44.22 -67.56
C GLU A 90 -95.12 43.57 -66.33
N SER A 91 -94.74 42.29 -66.43
CA SER A 91 -94.05 41.56 -65.36
C SER A 91 -92.53 41.71 -65.39
N MET A 92 -91.98 42.30 -66.46
CA MET A 92 -90.54 42.43 -66.67
C MET A 92 -89.81 43.19 -65.55
N PRO A 93 -90.35 44.31 -64.98
CA PRO A 93 -89.66 45.02 -63.90
C PRO A 93 -89.44 44.16 -62.65
N GLN A 94 -90.37 43.25 -62.35
CA GLN A 94 -90.24 42.34 -61.20
C GLN A 94 -89.12 41.30 -61.45
N VAL A 95 -89.07 40.73 -62.66
CA VAL A 95 -88.02 39.77 -63.05
C VAL A 95 -86.64 40.44 -63.06
N ALA A 96 -86.54 41.64 -63.65
CA ALA A 96 -85.31 42.42 -63.68
C ALA A 96 -84.84 42.84 -62.28
N HIS A 97 -85.77 43.20 -61.39
CA HIS A 97 -85.44 43.51 -59.99
C HIS A 97 -84.84 42.31 -59.26
N LEU A 98 -85.43 41.11 -59.41
CA LEU A 98 -84.87 39.89 -58.80
C LEU A 98 -83.49 39.53 -59.36
N LEU A 99 -83.27 39.69 -60.67
CA LEU A 99 -81.94 39.50 -61.29
C LEU A 99 -80.91 40.54 -60.85
N THR A 100 -81.34 41.75 -60.48
CA THR A 100 -80.46 42.78 -59.92
C THR A 100 -80.10 42.47 -58.48
N GLN A 101 -81.08 42.02 -57.68
CA GLN A 101 -80.90 41.73 -56.26
C GLN A 101 -80.09 40.44 -56.03
N PHE A 102 -80.34 39.41 -56.83
CA PHE A 102 -79.69 38.11 -56.73
C PHE A 102 -78.65 37.94 -57.84
N LYS A 103 -77.45 38.47 -57.60
CA LYS A 103 -76.33 38.51 -58.56
C LYS A 103 -75.80 37.15 -59.01
N HIS A 104 -76.18 36.05 -58.37
CA HIS A 104 -75.81 34.69 -58.79
C HIS A 104 -76.82 34.08 -59.76
N ILE A 105 -78.01 34.67 -59.91
CA ILE A 105 -79.03 34.20 -60.88
C ILE A 105 -78.80 34.93 -62.19
N SER A 106 -78.45 34.22 -63.25
CA SER A 106 -78.11 34.78 -64.56
C SER A 106 -79.34 35.13 -65.38
N SER A 107 -80.36 34.27 -65.38
CA SER A 107 -81.57 34.49 -66.16
C SER A 107 -82.78 33.80 -65.54
N TYR A 108 -83.97 34.31 -65.89
CA TYR A 108 -85.23 33.60 -65.74
C TYR A 108 -85.85 33.39 -67.11
N ALA A 109 -86.34 32.17 -67.35
CA ALA A 109 -86.88 31.74 -68.63
C ALA A 109 -88.20 31.01 -68.42
N PHE A 110 -89.17 31.35 -69.27
CA PHE A 110 -90.56 30.90 -69.24
C PHE A 110 -90.88 30.25 -70.59
N TYR A 111 -91.30 28.99 -70.53
CA TYR A 111 -91.59 28.19 -71.71
C TYR A 111 -93.06 27.80 -71.70
N TYR A 112 -93.79 28.19 -72.74
CA TYR A 112 -95.24 28.03 -72.81
C TYR A 112 -95.62 26.77 -73.59
N PRO A 113 -96.76 26.12 -73.26
CA PRO A 113 -97.25 24.95 -74.00
C PRO A 113 -97.49 25.20 -75.51
N SER A 114 -97.70 26.46 -75.92
CA SER A 114 -97.85 26.86 -77.33
C SER A 114 -96.57 26.70 -78.16
N GLY A 115 -95.40 26.55 -77.51
CA GLY A 115 -94.09 26.65 -78.15
C GLY A 115 -93.47 28.05 -78.08
N ASP A 116 -94.18 29.02 -77.50
CA ASP A 116 -93.64 30.35 -77.24
C ASP A 116 -92.64 30.33 -76.07
N PHE A 117 -91.72 31.29 -76.08
CA PHE A 117 -90.68 31.43 -75.06
C PHE A 117 -90.47 32.90 -74.69
N PHE A 118 -90.23 33.14 -73.41
CA PHE A 118 -89.90 34.45 -72.86
C PHE A 118 -88.76 34.30 -71.86
N SER A 119 -87.67 35.06 -72.01
CA SER A 119 -86.62 35.09 -71.01
C SER A 119 -86.07 36.48 -70.77
N VAL A 120 -85.63 36.69 -69.54
CA VAL A 120 -84.87 37.87 -69.13
C VAL A 120 -83.54 37.38 -68.58
N THR A 121 -82.46 37.79 -69.25
CA THR A 121 -81.08 37.44 -68.89
C THR A 121 -80.35 38.69 -68.45
N SER A 122 -79.67 38.64 -67.31
CA SER A 122 -78.81 39.72 -66.84
C SER A 122 -77.48 39.74 -67.58
N VAL A 123 -77.06 40.93 -68.02
CA VAL A 123 -75.75 41.15 -68.65
C VAL A 123 -74.81 41.70 -67.59
N ARG A 124 -73.85 40.86 -67.17
CA ARG A 124 -72.86 41.21 -66.16
C ARG A 124 -71.46 41.24 -66.80
N GLY A 125 -70.79 42.38 -66.70
CA GLY A 125 -69.44 42.60 -67.22
C GLY A 125 -69.37 43.06 -68.69
N THR A 126 -68.24 43.67 -69.04
CA THR A 126 -67.98 44.22 -70.39
C THR A 126 -67.71 43.13 -71.43
N ALA A 127 -67.18 41.97 -71.01
CA ALA A 127 -66.87 40.86 -71.90
C ALA A 127 -68.11 40.26 -72.57
N THR A 128 -69.19 40.05 -71.81
CA THR A 128 -70.47 39.55 -72.33
C THR A 128 -71.09 40.53 -73.32
N ALA A 129 -71.05 41.83 -72.99
CA ALA A 129 -71.57 42.88 -73.87
C ALA A 129 -70.77 42.99 -75.18
N GLN A 130 -69.43 42.90 -75.13
CA GLN A 130 -68.57 42.88 -76.31
C GLN A 130 -68.83 41.66 -77.20
N ARG A 131 -68.96 40.46 -76.60
CA ARG A 131 -69.23 39.23 -77.37
C ARG A 131 -70.54 39.29 -78.13
N LEU A 132 -71.60 39.78 -77.48
CA LEU A 132 -72.93 39.89 -78.10
C LEU A 132 -73.07 41.13 -79.00
N GLY A 133 -72.03 41.96 -79.10
CA GLY A 133 -72.04 43.18 -79.92
C GLY A 133 -73.00 44.25 -79.41
N ILE A 134 -73.33 44.25 -78.11
CA ILE A 134 -74.28 45.19 -77.49
C ILE A 134 -73.55 46.27 -76.67
N PRO A 135 -74.14 47.48 -76.51
CA PRO A 135 -73.53 48.55 -75.73
C PRO A 135 -73.21 48.11 -74.30
N SER A 136 -72.07 48.56 -73.74
CA SER A 136 -71.62 48.22 -72.38
C SER A 136 -72.57 48.68 -71.25
N LYS A 137 -73.51 49.58 -71.57
CA LYS A 137 -74.58 50.04 -70.69
C LYS A 137 -75.76 49.05 -70.60
N ALA A 138 -75.80 48.01 -71.45
CA ALA A 138 -76.78 46.94 -71.35
C ALA A 138 -76.72 46.26 -69.98
N ARG A 139 -77.89 46.00 -69.40
CA ARG A 139 -78.05 45.32 -68.12
C ARG A 139 -78.95 44.11 -68.21
N PHE A 140 -79.89 44.09 -69.15
CA PHE A 140 -80.74 42.93 -69.41
C PHE A 140 -80.81 42.64 -70.90
N ILE A 141 -80.98 41.37 -71.24
CA ILE A 141 -81.37 40.90 -72.56
C ILE A 141 -82.72 40.24 -72.38
N VAL A 142 -83.69 40.66 -73.16
CA VAL A 142 -85.01 40.06 -73.18
C VAL A 142 -85.19 39.36 -74.52
N THR A 143 -85.60 38.10 -74.46
CA THR A 143 -85.86 37.28 -75.62
C THR A 143 -87.33 36.88 -75.65
N HIS A 144 -88.01 37.21 -76.73
CA HIS A 144 -89.36 36.75 -77.03
C HIS A 144 -89.33 35.82 -78.25
N HIS A 145 -89.99 34.68 -78.13
CA HIS A 145 -90.33 33.82 -79.26
C HIS A 145 -91.84 33.65 -79.28
N ILE A 146 -92.49 34.19 -80.30
CA ILE A 146 -93.95 34.15 -80.44
C ILE A 146 -94.28 33.73 -81.87
N ALA A 147 -95.09 32.68 -82.02
CA ALA A 147 -95.60 32.22 -83.32
C ALA A 147 -94.51 32.04 -84.40
N GLY A 148 -93.31 31.57 -84.01
CA GLY A 148 -92.19 31.28 -84.92
C GLY A 148 -91.25 32.46 -85.23
N LYS A 149 -91.53 33.66 -84.71
CA LYS A 149 -90.62 34.82 -84.82
C LYS A 149 -89.87 35.03 -83.49
N VAL A 150 -88.57 35.26 -83.57
CA VAL A 150 -87.71 35.57 -82.43
C VAL A 150 -87.38 37.06 -82.46
N GLU A 151 -87.59 37.73 -81.33
CA GLU A 151 -87.19 39.10 -81.08
C GLU A 151 -86.31 39.16 -79.83
N ILE A 152 -85.17 39.85 -79.93
CA ILE A 152 -84.19 39.94 -78.85
C ILE A 152 -83.79 41.39 -78.69
N VAL A 153 -84.00 41.93 -77.50
CA VAL A 153 -83.70 43.33 -77.18
C VAL A 153 -82.75 43.41 -75.99
N ALA A 154 -81.78 44.32 -76.08
CA ALA A 154 -80.94 44.71 -74.97
C ALA A 154 -81.54 45.94 -74.29
N LEU A 155 -81.70 45.85 -72.97
CA LEU A 155 -82.25 46.90 -72.12
C LEU A 155 -81.18 47.48 -71.20
N ASN A 156 -81.28 48.77 -70.90
CA ASN A 156 -80.48 49.41 -69.86
C ASN A 156 -81.05 49.14 -68.45
N GLN A 157 -80.47 49.78 -67.42
CA GLN A 157 -80.94 49.61 -66.03
C GLN A 157 -82.35 50.16 -65.77
N ALA A 158 -82.79 51.15 -66.57
CA ALA A 158 -84.14 51.72 -66.52
C ALA A 158 -85.16 50.92 -67.34
N LEU A 159 -84.75 49.76 -67.90
CA LEU A 159 -85.55 48.89 -68.77
C LEU A 159 -85.91 49.51 -70.13
N GLU A 160 -85.15 50.52 -70.56
CA GLU A 160 -85.30 51.11 -71.89
C GLU A 160 -84.51 50.30 -72.93
N THR A 161 -85.11 50.06 -74.10
CA THR A 161 -84.44 49.39 -75.21
C THR A 161 -83.34 50.25 -75.77
N ILE A 162 -82.11 49.73 -75.75
CA ILE A 162 -80.91 50.43 -76.23
C ILE A 162 -80.29 49.78 -77.47
N ALA A 163 -80.63 48.53 -77.77
CA ALA A 163 -80.24 47.85 -79.00
C ALA A 163 -81.17 46.65 -79.25
N GLU A 164 -81.47 46.39 -80.53
CA GLU A 164 -81.99 45.10 -80.97
C GLU A 164 -80.82 44.17 -81.30
N ILE A 165 -80.95 42.89 -80.93
CA ILE A 165 -79.93 41.87 -81.16
C ILE A 165 -80.40 40.97 -82.28
N ASP A 166 -79.54 40.76 -83.26
CA ASP A 166 -79.77 39.81 -84.35
C ASP A 166 -79.99 38.39 -83.77
N PRO A 167 -81.16 37.76 -84.03
CA PRO A 167 -81.46 36.42 -83.55
C PRO A 167 -80.44 35.34 -83.97
N SER A 168 -79.68 35.56 -85.06
CA SER A 168 -78.61 34.67 -85.49
C SER A 168 -77.35 34.73 -84.61
N LYS A 169 -77.16 35.84 -83.89
CA LYS A 169 -76.02 36.07 -82.96
C LYS A 169 -76.34 35.62 -81.54
N ALA A 170 -77.61 35.57 -81.17
CA ALA A 170 -78.01 34.92 -79.94
C ALA A 170 -78.03 33.41 -80.17
N VAL A 171 -77.33 32.64 -79.34
CA VAL A 171 -77.46 31.19 -79.34
C VAL A 171 -78.87 30.87 -78.85
N LEU A 172 -79.81 30.74 -79.78
CA LEU A 172 -81.20 30.41 -79.46
C LEU A 172 -81.26 29.03 -78.81
N PHE A 173 -81.85 28.99 -77.62
CA PHE A 173 -82.00 27.82 -76.75
C PHE A 173 -82.57 26.63 -77.53
N LYS A 174 -81.71 25.70 -77.98
CA LYS A 174 -82.15 24.36 -78.36
C LYS A 174 -82.58 23.61 -77.11
N SER A 175 -83.73 22.95 -77.18
CA SER A 175 -84.37 22.20 -76.08
C SER A 175 -83.35 21.35 -75.32
N TYR A 176 -83.09 21.71 -74.07
CA TYR A 176 -82.26 20.87 -73.22
C TYR A 176 -83.07 19.68 -72.70
N ASP A 177 -82.44 18.50 -72.62
CA ASP A 177 -83.03 17.26 -72.08
C ASP A 177 -83.57 17.42 -70.65
N TRP A 178 -83.14 18.45 -69.90
CA TRP A 178 -83.65 18.72 -68.57
C TRP A 178 -85.09 19.25 -68.59
N PHE A 179 -85.50 19.94 -69.64
CA PHE A 179 -86.83 20.54 -69.78
C PHE A 179 -87.96 19.50 -69.69
N THR A 180 -87.77 18.34 -70.33
CA THR A 180 -88.75 17.24 -70.35
C THR A 180 -88.96 16.61 -68.97
N LYS A 181 -88.03 16.83 -68.03
CA LYS A 181 -88.07 16.30 -66.66
C LYS A 181 -88.78 17.24 -65.66
N ALA A 182 -89.32 18.37 -66.12
CA ALA A 182 -89.98 19.34 -65.24
C ALA A 182 -91.29 18.77 -64.66
N THR A 183 -91.47 18.89 -63.34
CA THR A 183 -92.68 18.46 -62.64
C THR A 183 -93.36 19.63 -61.93
N ASN A 184 -94.65 19.49 -61.59
CA ASN A 184 -95.39 20.50 -60.83
C ASN A 184 -95.28 20.35 -59.31
N LYS A 185 -94.76 19.22 -58.83
CA LYS A 185 -94.65 18.88 -57.40
C LYS A 185 -93.37 19.39 -56.74
N SER A 186 -92.27 19.50 -57.49
CA SER A 186 -90.97 19.91 -56.94
C SER A 186 -90.15 20.68 -57.96
N ASN A 187 -89.26 21.54 -57.44
CA ASN A 187 -88.20 22.13 -58.22
C ASN A 187 -87.16 21.04 -58.56
N VAL A 188 -86.68 21.03 -59.80
CA VAL A 188 -85.63 20.12 -60.27
C VAL A 188 -84.40 20.95 -60.62
N ILE A 189 -83.21 20.43 -60.31
CA ILE A 189 -81.94 21.10 -60.58
C ILE A 189 -81.19 20.27 -61.63
N SER A 190 -80.74 20.92 -62.70
CA SER A 190 -79.94 20.28 -63.75
C SER A 190 -78.53 19.95 -63.23
N THR A 191 -77.83 19.09 -63.94
CA THR A 191 -76.38 18.98 -63.80
C THR A 191 -75.71 20.30 -64.22
N PRO A 192 -74.51 20.62 -63.71
CA PRO A 192 -73.75 21.78 -64.15
C PRO A 192 -73.50 21.75 -65.66
N THR A 193 -73.78 22.87 -66.32
CA THR A 193 -73.63 23.07 -67.76
C THR A 193 -73.14 24.48 -68.05
N ILE A 194 -72.48 24.68 -69.19
CA ILE A 194 -72.06 26.02 -69.62
C ILE A 194 -73.31 26.82 -70.02
N ILE A 195 -73.47 27.99 -69.42
CA ILE A 195 -74.49 28.98 -69.77
C ILE A 195 -74.06 29.62 -71.10
N PRO A 196 -74.80 29.44 -72.20
CA PRO A 196 -74.38 29.96 -73.52
C PRO A 196 -74.16 31.48 -73.55
N GLU A 197 -74.96 32.23 -72.79
CA GLU A 197 -74.94 33.70 -72.81
C GLU A 197 -73.74 34.26 -72.08
N THR A 198 -73.17 33.54 -71.10
CA THR A 198 -72.05 34.01 -70.28
C THR A 198 -70.78 33.19 -70.50
N GLU A 199 -70.85 31.99 -71.09
CA GLU A 199 -69.79 30.96 -71.10
C GLU A 199 -69.34 30.55 -69.69
N GLU A 200 -70.14 30.82 -68.66
CA GLU A 200 -69.85 30.45 -67.29
C GLU A 200 -70.52 29.13 -66.95
N LEU A 201 -69.92 28.36 -66.04
CA LEU A 201 -70.55 27.16 -65.50
C LEU A 201 -71.75 27.56 -64.63
N GLY A 202 -72.89 26.93 -64.88
CA GLY A 202 -74.13 27.19 -64.16
C GLY A 202 -75.02 25.97 -64.04
N VAL A 203 -76.07 26.10 -63.24
CA VAL A 203 -77.11 25.08 -63.06
C VAL A 203 -78.46 25.71 -63.35
N ASN A 204 -79.32 24.97 -64.04
CA ASN A 204 -80.69 25.38 -64.29
C ASN A 204 -81.59 24.77 -63.22
N ILE A 205 -82.29 25.62 -62.48
CA ILE A 205 -83.36 25.19 -61.58
C ILE A 205 -84.66 25.42 -62.31
N TYR A 206 -85.54 24.43 -62.38
CA TYR A 206 -86.76 24.53 -63.16
C TYR A 206 -87.94 23.80 -62.52
N ARG A 207 -89.13 24.26 -62.84
CA ARG A 207 -90.41 23.74 -62.36
C ARG A 207 -91.50 23.92 -63.41
N LYS A 208 -92.48 23.00 -63.44
CA LYS A 208 -93.71 23.17 -64.22
C LYS A 208 -94.81 23.82 -63.37
N SER A 209 -95.43 24.88 -63.86
CA SER A 209 -96.59 25.52 -63.22
C SER A 209 -97.84 24.65 -63.38
N LYS A 210 -98.92 24.96 -62.63
CA LYS A 210 -100.21 24.27 -62.77
C LYS A 210 -100.80 24.41 -64.18
N HIS A 211 -100.52 25.52 -64.86
CA HIS A 211 -100.95 25.83 -66.22
C HIS A 211 -100.06 25.20 -67.30
N GLY A 212 -99.08 24.38 -66.92
CA GLY A 212 -98.22 23.65 -67.85
C GLY A 212 -96.98 24.42 -68.33
N ILE A 213 -96.80 25.66 -67.89
CA ILE A 213 -95.65 26.51 -68.23
C ILE A 213 -94.43 26.06 -67.46
N ILE A 214 -93.29 25.90 -68.11
CA ILE A 214 -92.05 25.54 -67.43
C ILE A 214 -91.25 26.82 -67.18
N ILE A 215 -90.92 27.03 -65.92
CA ILE A 215 -90.20 28.20 -65.44
C ILE A 215 -88.84 27.73 -65.00
N SER A 216 -87.81 28.42 -65.44
CA SER A 216 -86.42 28.10 -65.13
C SER A 216 -85.67 29.34 -64.65
N ALA A 217 -84.74 29.11 -63.73
CA ALA A 217 -83.80 30.07 -63.21
C ALA A 217 -82.40 29.50 -63.41
N THR A 218 -81.58 30.17 -64.22
CA THR A 218 -80.20 29.76 -64.45
C THR A 218 -79.32 30.42 -63.39
N VAL A 219 -78.64 29.63 -62.56
CA VAL A 219 -77.74 30.09 -61.50
C VAL A 219 -76.30 29.89 -61.94
N ALA A 220 -75.52 30.97 -62.00
CA ALA A 220 -74.08 30.90 -62.24
C ALA A 220 -73.34 30.40 -61.00
N LEU A 221 -72.39 29.49 -61.19
CA LEU A 221 -71.57 28.92 -60.12
C LEU A 221 -70.23 29.66 -59.92
N LYS A 222 -70.00 30.75 -60.67
CA LYS A 222 -68.75 31.53 -60.62
C LYS A 222 -68.42 32.08 -59.23
N ASP A 223 -69.42 32.58 -58.50
CA ASP A 223 -69.22 33.10 -57.14
C ASP A 223 -68.76 32.01 -56.17
N LEU A 224 -69.20 30.77 -56.40
CA LEU A 224 -68.79 29.61 -55.61
C LEU A 224 -67.32 29.26 -55.88
N SER A 225 -66.87 29.27 -57.15
CA SER A 225 -65.45 29.10 -57.49
C SER A 225 -64.58 30.21 -56.91
N LEU A 226 -65.00 31.47 -57.01
CA LEU A 226 -64.27 32.62 -56.44
C LEU A 226 -64.16 32.55 -54.91
N SER A 227 -65.15 31.98 -54.23
CA SER A 227 -65.10 31.79 -52.78
C SER A 227 -64.13 30.69 -52.36
N LEU A 228 -64.09 29.59 -53.13
CA LEU A 228 -63.09 28.54 -52.93
C LEU A 228 -61.66 29.07 -53.13
N ASP A 229 -61.47 30.04 -54.04
CA ASP A 229 -60.19 30.73 -54.25
C ASP A 229 -59.80 31.66 -53.09
N LYS A 230 -60.73 32.49 -52.59
CA LYS A 230 -60.45 33.48 -51.52
C LYS A 230 -59.99 32.84 -50.21
N THR A 231 -60.34 31.58 -50.00
CA THR A 231 -60.03 30.84 -48.79
C THR A 231 -58.71 30.07 -48.91
N LEU A 232 -57.98 30.20 -50.03
CA LEU A 232 -56.62 29.67 -50.21
C LEU A 232 -55.61 30.55 -49.46
N THR A 233 -54.78 29.95 -48.61
CA THR A 233 -53.71 30.65 -47.88
C THR A 233 -52.42 30.77 -48.69
N ASN A 234 -52.21 29.92 -49.70
CA ASN A 234 -51.05 29.89 -50.60
C ASN A 234 -51.40 29.17 -51.93
N ASN A 235 -50.64 29.44 -53.00
CA ASN A 235 -50.78 28.85 -54.35
C ASN A 235 -50.55 27.31 -54.45
N THR A 236 -50.44 26.62 -53.32
CA THR A 236 -50.12 25.19 -53.22
C THR A 236 -51.25 24.37 -52.60
N SER A 237 -52.46 24.94 -52.56
CA SER A 237 -53.67 24.29 -52.07
C SER A 237 -54.74 24.27 -53.15
N LEU A 238 -55.48 23.16 -53.22
CA LEU A 238 -56.44 22.83 -54.27
C LEU A 238 -57.77 22.46 -53.65
N ARG A 239 -58.87 22.91 -54.24
CA ARG A 239 -60.22 22.66 -53.75
C ARG A 239 -61.17 22.44 -54.91
N VAL A 240 -61.95 21.37 -54.83
CA VAL A 240 -62.90 21.00 -55.89
C VAL A 240 -64.20 20.55 -55.26
N LEU A 241 -65.30 21.12 -55.75
CA LEU A 241 -66.66 20.75 -55.40
C LEU A 241 -67.27 19.94 -56.55
N TYR A 242 -67.66 18.69 -56.31
CA TYR A 242 -68.15 17.77 -57.35
C TYR A 242 -69.30 16.86 -56.86
N ASN A 243 -70.13 16.30 -57.74
CA ASN A 243 -71.15 15.32 -57.35
C ASN A 243 -70.65 13.86 -57.41
N GLY A 244 -71.47 12.91 -56.95
CA GLY A 244 -71.15 11.47 -57.02
C GLY A 244 -70.92 10.90 -58.43
N PHE A 245 -71.18 11.67 -59.50
CA PHE A 245 -70.87 11.30 -60.89
C PHE A 245 -69.59 11.95 -61.41
N GLY A 246 -68.82 12.64 -60.55
CA GLY A 246 -67.58 13.32 -60.91
C GLY A 246 -67.78 14.65 -61.64
N GLN A 247 -69.00 15.20 -61.70
CA GLN A 247 -69.24 16.50 -62.35
C GLN A 247 -68.90 17.63 -61.38
N VAL A 248 -68.12 18.60 -61.84
CA VAL A 248 -67.62 19.69 -61.00
C VAL A 248 -68.63 20.84 -60.98
N TYR A 249 -68.84 21.41 -59.80
CA TYR A 249 -69.67 22.58 -59.53
C TYR A 249 -68.81 23.83 -59.38
N ALA A 250 -67.65 23.70 -58.71
CA ALA A 250 -66.70 24.78 -58.50
C ALA A 250 -65.30 24.20 -58.28
N SER A 251 -64.27 24.93 -58.70
CA SER A 251 -62.86 24.57 -58.50
C SER A 251 -62.04 25.82 -58.19
N SER A 252 -61.03 25.68 -57.34
CA SER A 252 -60.09 26.76 -57.02
C SER A 252 -58.82 26.69 -57.89
N GLY A 253 -58.32 27.81 -58.39
CA GLY A 253 -57.02 27.94 -59.04
C GLY A 253 -56.93 27.46 -60.49
N THR A 254 -58.01 26.93 -61.08
CA THR A 254 -58.04 26.46 -62.46
C THR A 254 -58.96 27.31 -63.32
N SER A 255 -58.40 28.04 -64.29
CA SER A 255 -59.18 28.60 -65.39
C SER A 255 -59.63 27.45 -66.29
N VAL A 256 -60.94 27.18 -66.31
CA VAL A 256 -61.55 26.13 -67.13
C VAL A 256 -61.25 26.38 -68.61
N LYS A 257 -60.47 25.50 -69.26
CA LYS A 257 -60.31 25.50 -70.72
C LYS A 257 -61.58 24.94 -71.34
N ILE A 258 -62.32 25.77 -72.06
CA ILE A 258 -63.55 25.37 -72.76
C ILE A 258 -63.14 24.58 -74.01
N GLY A 259 -63.33 23.26 -73.99
CA GLY A 259 -63.24 22.41 -75.19
C GLY A 259 -64.42 22.66 -76.13
N HIS A 260 -64.19 22.54 -77.44
CA HIS A 260 -65.16 22.87 -78.50
C HIS A 260 -66.46 22.03 -78.53
N GLU A 261 -66.66 21.09 -77.60
CA GLU A 261 -67.86 20.24 -77.55
C GLU A 261 -68.62 20.36 -76.23
N LYS A 262 -69.94 20.55 -76.35
CA LYS A 262 -70.93 20.83 -75.29
C LYS A 262 -71.21 19.61 -74.38
N GLN A 263 -70.20 19.05 -73.72
CA GLN A 263 -70.38 17.98 -72.72
C GLN A 263 -70.16 18.48 -71.28
N ALA A 264 -70.82 17.81 -70.32
CA ALA A 264 -70.79 18.16 -68.90
C ALA A 264 -69.35 18.08 -68.34
N PHE A 265 -68.95 19.08 -67.56
CA PHE A 265 -67.59 19.21 -67.05
C PHE A 265 -67.33 18.19 -65.92
N THR A 266 -66.51 17.17 -66.20
CA THR A 266 -66.13 16.10 -65.25
C THR A 266 -64.74 16.33 -64.67
N ILE A 267 -64.47 15.70 -63.52
CA ILE A 267 -63.22 15.85 -62.76
C ILE A 267 -61.99 15.38 -63.54
N ASP A 268 -62.17 14.49 -64.53
CA ASP A 268 -61.13 13.97 -65.41
C ASP A 268 -60.59 15.02 -66.40
N LEU A 269 -61.34 16.12 -66.61
CA LEU A 269 -60.98 17.21 -67.53
C LEU A 269 -60.22 18.35 -66.85
N LEU A 270 -59.95 18.27 -65.55
CA LEU A 270 -59.13 19.25 -64.84
C LEU A 270 -57.63 18.98 -65.11
N ASP A 271 -56.88 20.02 -65.53
CA ASP A 271 -55.43 19.98 -65.85
C ASP A 271 -54.53 19.56 -64.64
N GLU A 272 -55.12 19.30 -63.47
CA GLU A 272 -54.47 19.02 -62.19
C GLU A 272 -54.62 17.54 -61.81
N SER A 273 -53.63 16.75 -62.22
CA SER A 273 -53.56 15.29 -62.02
C SER A 273 -53.60 14.80 -60.55
N VAL A 274 -53.37 15.71 -59.59
CA VAL A 274 -53.48 15.45 -58.13
C VAL A 274 -54.95 15.19 -57.72
N ILE A 275 -55.89 15.92 -58.31
CA ILE A 275 -57.32 15.85 -57.97
C ILE A 275 -57.90 14.49 -58.40
N SER A 276 -57.58 14.07 -59.62
CA SER A 276 -58.01 12.76 -60.13
C SER A 276 -57.46 11.63 -59.28
N HIS A 277 -56.18 11.69 -58.87
CA HIS A 277 -55.57 10.70 -57.97
C HIS A 277 -56.27 10.65 -56.61
N ALA A 278 -56.53 11.81 -55.99
CA ALA A 278 -57.19 11.91 -54.70
C ALA A 278 -58.62 11.36 -54.71
N VAL A 279 -59.38 11.60 -55.79
CA VAL A 279 -60.78 11.14 -55.91
C VAL A 279 -60.90 9.68 -56.32
N THR A 280 -60.02 9.15 -57.19
CA THR A 280 -60.05 7.73 -57.58
C THR A 280 -59.66 6.78 -56.45
N HIS A 281 -58.70 7.17 -55.62
CA HIS A 281 -58.17 6.29 -54.57
C HIS A 281 -58.95 6.38 -53.25
N HIS A 282 -59.75 7.44 -53.06
CA HIS A 282 -60.45 7.68 -51.79
C HIS A 282 -61.88 8.17 -52.05
N GLN A 283 -62.79 7.21 -52.34
CA GLN A 283 -64.22 7.49 -52.58
C GLN A 283 -65.08 7.50 -51.30
N GLN A 284 -64.53 7.22 -50.12
CA GLN A 284 -65.29 7.15 -48.86
C GLN A 284 -65.34 8.50 -48.14
N GLU A 285 -66.48 8.79 -47.50
CA GLU A 285 -66.68 9.95 -46.61
C GLU A 285 -65.71 9.88 -45.42
N GLY A 286 -64.86 10.90 -45.26
CA GLY A 286 -63.94 11.01 -44.12
C GLY A 286 -62.45 10.89 -44.50
N THR A 287 -61.69 11.93 -44.14
CA THR A 287 -60.22 12.08 -44.20
C THR A 287 -59.48 11.29 -45.29
N LEU A 288 -59.14 11.96 -46.40
CA LEU A 288 -57.84 11.64 -47.02
C LEU A 288 -56.79 11.91 -45.95
N GLY A 289 -55.91 10.95 -45.71
CA GLY A 289 -54.77 11.20 -44.83
C GLY A 289 -53.69 12.01 -45.56
N LEU A 290 -52.46 11.74 -45.14
CA LEU A 290 -51.28 12.03 -45.94
C LEU A 290 -51.22 11.04 -47.11
N PHE A 291 -51.19 11.54 -48.34
CA PHE A 291 -50.99 10.75 -49.55
C PHE A 291 -49.80 11.27 -50.35
N THR A 292 -49.29 10.47 -51.29
CA THR A 292 -48.13 10.83 -52.11
C THR A 292 -48.51 10.85 -53.57
N TYR A 293 -48.16 11.93 -54.25
CA TYR A 293 -48.38 12.10 -55.67
C TYR A 293 -47.12 12.71 -56.32
N ASN A 294 -46.60 12.08 -57.38
CA ASN A 294 -45.35 12.48 -58.06
C ASN A 294 -44.15 12.69 -57.11
N GLY A 295 -44.01 11.85 -56.09
CA GLY A 295 -42.93 11.93 -55.10
C GLY A 295 -43.11 13.03 -54.04
N GLU A 296 -44.14 13.87 -54.16
CA GLU A 296 -44.48 14.88 -53.16
C GLU A 296 -45.55 14.36 -52.19
N ARG A 297 -45.46 14.76 -50.91
CA ARG A 297 -46.45 14.43 -49.89
C ARG A 297 -47.53 15.50 -49.85
N TRP A 298 -48.78 15.07 -49.91
CA TRP A 298 -49.98 15.90 -49.88
C TRP A 298 -50.86 15.52 -48.70
N PHE A 299 -51.58 16.51 -48.18
CA PHE A 299 -52.58 16.33 -47.13
C PHE A 299 -53.94 16.68 -47.72
N GLY A 300 -54.86 15.72 -47.74
CA GLY A 300 -56.19 15.87 -48.35
C GLY A 300 -57.31 15.79 -47.32
N ARG A 301 -58.51 16.18 -47.68
CA ARG A 301 -59.75 15.84 -46.95
C ARG A 301 -60.93 15.95 -47.90
N ILE A 302 -61.84 14.97 -47.86
CA ILE A 302 -63.12 15.02 -48.56
C ILE A 302 -64.21 15.21 -47.52
N VAL A 303 -65.05 16.22 -47.73
CA VAL A 303 -66.24 16.49 -46.90
C VAL A 303 -67.46 16.47 -47.80
N THR A 304 -68.49 15.69 -47.46
CA THR A 304 -69.76 15.73 -48.16
C THR A 304 -70.61 16.87 -47.65
N LEU A 305 -71.10 17.70 -48.57
CA LEU A 305 -72.03 18.79 -48.34
C LEU A 305 -73.45 18.36 -48.71
N GLU A 306 -74.44 18.90 -48.00
CA GLU A 306 -75.86 18.68 -48.31
C GLU A 306 -76.35 19.66 -49.39
N SER A 307 -76.87 19.13 -50.51
CA SER A 307 -77.51 19.93 -51.55
C SER A 307 -79.04 19.93 -51.39
N PRO A 308 -79.75 21.04 -51.71
CA PRO A 308 -81.21 21.14 -51.66
C PRO A 308 -81.97 20.10 -52.52
N ASN A 309 -81.30 19.48 -53.51
CA ASN A 309 -81.87 18.41 -54.34
C ASN A 309 -81.66 16.98 -53.78
N LYS A 310 -81.19 16.84 -52.53
CA LYS A 310 -80.79 15.56 -51.89
C LYS A 310 -79.66 14.81 -52.61
N GLN A 311 -78.96 15.43 -53.57
CA GLN A 311 -77.73 14.86 -54.11
C GLN A 311 -76.58 15.14 -53.15
N LYS A 312 -75.72 14.14 -52.96
CA LYS A 312 -74.45 14.31 -52.25
C LYS A 312 -73.48 15.08 -53.15
N VAL A 313 -72.98 16.20 -52.65
CA VAL A 313 -71.92 16.99 -53.29
C VAL A 313 -70.69 16.90 -52.39
N HIS A 314 -69.53 16.61 -52.93
CA HIS A 314 -68.29 16.41 -52.20
C HIS A 314 -67.35 17.59 -52.42
N LEU A 315 -66.78 18.11 -51.34
CA LEU A 315 -65.71 19.10 -51.34
C LEU A 315 -64.40 18.38 -51.01
N LEU A 316 -63.54 18.24 -52.03
CA LEU A 316 -62.15 17.84 -51.85
C LEU A 316 -61.32 19.09 -51.53
N MET A 317 -60.50 19.00 -50.48
CA MET A 317 -59.47 19.98 -50.15
C MET A 317 -58.13 19.25 -50.08
N ALA A 318 -57.09 19.77 -50.73
CA ALA A 318 -55.75 19.20 -50.65
C ALA A 318 -54.67 20.30 -50.58
N ALA A 319 -53.60 20.08 -49.82
CA ALA A 319 -52.46 20.98 -49.71
C ALA A 319 -51.14 20.19 -49.63
N LYS A 320 -50.05 20.72 -50.21
CA LYS A 320 -48.72 20.10 -50.10
C LYS A 320 -48.24 20.08 -48.65
N ALA A 321 -47.75 18.94 -48.17
CA ALA A 321 -47.23 18.80 -46.82
C ALA A 321 -46.04 19.74 -46.56
N SER A 322 -45.14 19.93 -47.53
CA SER A 322 -44.00 20.85 -47.41
C SER A 322 -44.43 22.30 -47.12
N ALA A 323 -45.54 22.75 -47.71
CA ALA A 323 -46.09 24.08 -47.46
C ALA A 323 -46.72 24.20 -46.06
N LEU A 324 -47.20 23.09 -45.49
CA LEU A 324 -47.76 23.03 -44.13
C LEU A 324 -46.68 23.01 -43.03
N PHE A 325 -45.45 22.58 -43.37
CA PHE A 325 -44.33 22.43 -42.43
C PHE A 325 -43.24 23.50 -42.56
N ASN A 326 -43.41 24.50 -43.43
CA ASN A 326 -42.34 25.46 -43.73
C ASN A 326 -41.98 26.33 -42.51
N ASP A 327 -42.96 26.69 -41.67
CA ASP A 327 -42.73 27.38 -40.39
C ASP A 327 -42.14 26.45 -39.32
N GLY A 328 -42.28 25.13 -39.48
CA GLY A 328 -41.72 24.12 -38.59
C GLY A 328 -40.21 23.92 -38.76
N GLN A 329 -39.64 24.27 -39.91
CA GLN A 329 -38.19 24.15 -40.14
C GLN A 329 -37.38 25.11 -39.26
N LEU A 330 -37.91 26.32 -39.00
CA LEU A 330 -37.25 27.28 -38.12
C LEU A 330 -37.18 26.75 -36.68
N ILE A 331 -38.26 26.13 -36.20
CA ILE A 331 -38.35 25.49 -34.88
C ILE A 331 -37.42 24.27 -34.82
N GLN A 332 -37.38 23.43 -35.85
CA GLN A 332 -36.47 22.29 -35.92
C GLN A 332 -34.99 22.73 -35.89
N GLN A 333 -34.63 23.77 -36.63
CA GLN A 333 -33.27 24.32 -36.63
C GLN A 333 -32.93 24.96 -35.28
N GLN A 334 -33.84 25.73 -34.68
CA GLN A 334 -33.62 26.33 -33.36
C GLN A 334 -33.44 25.28 -32.27
N THR A 335 -34.24 24.19 -32.26
CA THR A 335 -34.08 23.09 -31.31
C THR A 335 -32.75 22.37 -31.53
N LEU A 336 -32.35 22.14 -32.79
CA LEU A 336 -31.07 21.50 -33.11
C LEU A 336 -29.88 22.35 -32.66
N TYR A 337 -29.89 23.66 -32.95
CA TYR A 337 -28.82 24.57 -32.56
C TYR A 337 -28.77 24.79 -31.04
N SER A 338 -29.91 24.90 -30.36
CA SER A 338 -29.94 25.02 -28.90
C SER A 338 -29.49 23.74 -28.20
N SER A 339 -29.86 22.55 -28.68
CA SER A 339 -29.34 21.28 -28.16
C SER A 339 -27.83 21.13 -28.41
N LEU A 340 -27.31 21.52 -29.58
CA LEU A 340 -25.87 21.50 -29.86
C LEU A 340 -25.10 22.48 -28.97
N LEU A 341 -25.66 23.67 -28.73
CA LEU A 341 -25.06 24.68 -27.85
C LEU A 341 -25.00 24.19 -26.39
N ILE A 342 -26.08 23.57 -25.89
CA ILE A 342 -26.12 22.97 -24.55
C ILE A 342 -25.09 21.85 -24.43
N LEU A 343 -24.97 20.97 -25.45
CA LEU A 343 -23.95 19.92 -25.48
C LEU A 343 -22.53 20.51 -25.42
N LEU A 344 -22.26 21.56 -26.21
CA LEU A 344 -20.94 22.18 -26.29
C LEU A 344 -20.57 22.93 -24.99
N LEU A 345 -21.54 23.56 -24.31
CA LEU A 345 -21.34 24.23 -23.02
C LEU A 345 -21.21 23.25 -21.84
N THR A 346 -21.89 22.10 -21.90
CA THR A 346 -21.84 21.12 -20.81
C THR A 346 -20.54 20.32 -20.80
N LEU A 347 -19.90 20.07 -21.96
CA LEU A 347 -18.63 19.32 -22.02
C LEU A 347 -17.50 19.90 -21.14
N PRO A 348 -17.18 21.21 -21.18
CA PRO A 348 -16.19 21.82 -20.28
C PRO A 348 -16.59 21.72 -18.80
N VAL A 349 -17.88 21.89 -18.50
CA VAL A 349 -18.41 21.82 -17.12
C VAL A 349 -18.28 20.40 -16.59
N ILE A 350 -18.61 19.38 -17.39
CA ILE A 350 -18.46 17.97 -17.04
C ILE A 350 -16.98 17.65 -16.76
N TYR A 351 -16.07 18.10 -17.63
CA TYR A 351 -14.63 17.91 -17.42
C TYR A 351 -14.14 18.60 -16.14
N MET A 352 -14.60 19.82 -15.87
CA MET A 352 -14.25 20.58 -14.67
C MET A 352 -14.75 19.89 -13.39
N VAL A 353 -16.00 19.44 -13.35
CA VAL A 353 -16.59 18.71 -12.20
C VAL A 353 -15.91 17.35 -12.01
N SER A 354 -15.66 16.62 -13.10
CA SER A 354 -14.99 15.32 -13.06
C SER A 354 -13.55 15.42 -12.53
N THR A 355 -12.82 16.45 -12.93
CA THR A 355 -11.47 16.73 -12.40
C THR A 355 -11.49 17.25 -10.96
N TYR A 356 -12.52 18.01 -10.57
CA TYR A 356 -12.74 18.45 -9.19
C TYR A 356 -12.93 17.27 -8.22
N ILE A 357 -13.70 16.26 -8.60
CA ILE A 357 -13.92 15.05 -7.79
C ILE A 357 -12.71 14.11 -7.84
N SER A 358 -12.06 13.95 -8.98
CA SER A 358 -10.96 12.99 -9.13
C SER A 358 -9.64 13.41 -8.48
N LYS A 359 -9.34 14.71 -8.39
CA LYS A 359 -8.06 15.20 -7.83
C LYS A 359 -7.86 14.82 -6.36
N PRO A 360 -8.82 15.05 -5.44
CA PRO A 360 -8.69 14.63 -4.04
C PRO A 360 -8.51 13.12 -3.87
N ILE A 361 -9.28 12.30 -4.63
CA ILE A 361 -9.18 10.83 -4.58
C ILE A 361 -7.78 10.36 -4.99
N LYS A 362 -7.21 10.91 -6.08
CA LYS A 362 -5.85 10.58 -6.52
C LYS A 362 -4.80 10.91 -5.47
N ARG A 363 -4.95 12.05 -4.77
CA ARG A 363 -4.04 12.43 -3.68
C ARG A 363 -4.14 11.47 -2.50
N ALA A 364 -5.36 11.12 -2.07
CA ALA A 364 -5.57 10.13 -1.01
C ALA A 364 -5.04 8.74 -1.38
N THR A 365 -5.17 8.33 -2.65
CA THR A 365 -4.60 7.06 -3.15
C THR A 365 -3.08 7.11 -3.19
N GLN A 366 -2.47 8.23 -3.61
CA GLN A 366 -1.03 8.37 -3.60
C GLN A 366 -0.49 8.33 -2.16
N LYS A 367 -1.13 9.03 -1.21
CA LYS A 367 -0.74 9.00 0.20
C LYS A 367 -0.85 7.60 0.81
N ALA A 368 -1.88 6.84 0.44
CA ALA A 368 -1.99 5.43 0.83
C ALA A 368 -0.80 4.60 0.31
N LYS A 369 -0.36 4.83 -0.93
CA LYS A 369 0.83 4.18 -1.49
C LYS A 369 2.13 4.64 -0.83
N ASP A 370 2.21 5.91 -0.45
CA ASP A 370 3.38 6.43 0.27
C ASP A 370 3.47 5.76 1.66
N ILE A 371 2.34 5.61 2.37
CA ILE A 371 2.25 4.86 3.64
C ILE A 371 2.63 3.37 3.42
N GLU A 372 2.12 2.72 2.36
CA GLU A 372 2.49 1.34 1.99
C GLU A 372 3.99 1.20 1.75
N GLY A 373 4.62 2.21 1.14
CA GLY A 373 6.06 2.28 0.90
C GLY A 373 6.90 2.82 2.06
N PHE A 374 6.31 3.00 3.25
CA PHE A 374 6.96 3.58 4.43
C PHE A 374 7.59 4.98 4.21
N ASN A 375 7.07 5.75 3.26
CA ASN A 375 7.48 7.14 3.02
C ASN A 375 6.55 8.10 3.77
N PHE A 376 7.08 8.72 4.83
CA PHE A 376 6.32 9.56 5.75
C PHE A 376 6.57 11.07 5.61
N ASP A 377 7.09 11.53 4.48
CA ASP A 377 7.34 12.95 4.24
C ASP A 377 6.09 13.81 4.51
N SER A 378 6.29 14.84 5.32
CA SER A 378 5.23 15.67 5.89
C SER A 378 4.80 16.76 4.91
N SER A 379 3.61 16.60 4.36
CA SER A 379 2.89 17.69 3.70
C SER A 379 1.42 17.62 4.14
N SER A 380 0.97 18.63 4.89
CA SER A 380 -0.44 18.80 5.23
C SER A 380 -1.27 18.85 3.93
N LEU A 381 -2.18 17.89 3.75
CA LEU A 381 -3.08 17.93 2.60
C LEU A 381 -4.09 19.09 2.81
N PRO A 382 -4.32 19.94 1.81
CA PRO A 382 -5.34 20.99 1.91
C PRO A 382 -6.72 20.36 2.09
N ASN A 383 -7.59 21.04 2.85
CA ASN A 383 -8.95 20.58 3.13
C ASN A 383 -9.70 20.21 1.84
N SER A 384 -10.30 19.03 1.84
CA SER A 384 -11.21 18.60 0.78
C SER A 384 -12.61 19.14 1.08
N TYR A 385 -13.25 19.76 0.09
CA TYR A 385 -14.66 20.17 0.17
C TYR A 385 -15.62 18.97 0.19
N ILE A 386 -15.14 17.75 -0.15
CA ILE A 386 -15.88 16.50 0.00
C ILE A 386 -15.58 15.94 1.38
N ARG A 387 -16.61 15.88 2.25
CA ARG A 387 -16.51 15.47 3.66
C ARG A 387 -15.88 14.10 3.81
N GLU A 388 -16.31 13.12 3.02
CA GLU A 388 -15.84 11.73 3.09
C GLU A 388 -14.34 11.63 2.78
N ILE A 389 -13.83 12.46 1.85
CA ILE A 389 -12.40 12.50 1.52
C ILE A 389 -11.60 13.27 2.58
N HIS A 390 -12.21 14.28 3.22
CA HIS A 390 -11.59 14.98 4.33
C HIS A 390 -11.41 14.07 5.56
N GLU A 391 -12.45 13.30 5.91
CA GLU A 391 -12.39 12.28 6.97
C GLU A 391 -11.34 11.21 6.65
N LEU A 392 -11.30 10.71 5.41
CA LEU A 392 -10.29 9.73 4.99
C LEU A 392 -8.86 10.29 5.08
N ASN A 393 -8.63 11.53 4.65
CA ASN A 393 -7.31 12.17 4.76
C ASN A 393 -6.88 12.30 6.23
N HIS A 394 -7.80 12.70 7.13
CA HIS A 394 -7.51 12.78 8.56
C HIS A 394 -7.18 11.41 9.16
N ALA A 395 -7.96 10.38 8.85
CA ALA A 395 -7.69 9.03 9.30
C ALA A 395 -6.32 8.52 8.79
N GLN A 396 -6.00 8.74 7.51
CA GLN A 396 -4.72 8.36 6.92
C GLN A 396 -3.53 9.07 7.57
N VAL A 397 -3.66 10.37 7.89
CA VAL A 397 -2.61 11.14 8.58
C VAL A 397 -2.40 10.62 10.01
N ALA A 398 -3.49 10.32 10.73
CA ALA A 398 -3.40 9.73 12.06
C ALA A 398 -2.68 8.37 12.00
N THR A 399 -3.07 7.48 11.08
CA THR A 399 -2.41 6.19 10.88
C THR A 399 -0.93 6.35 10.50
N GLN A 400 -0.61 7.29 9.60
CA GLN A 400 0.76 7.59 9.20
C GLN A 400 1.63 7.99 10.41
N SER A 401 1.12 8.89 11.25
CA SER A 401 1.82 9.32 12.46
C SER A 401 2.09 8.15 13.40
N THR A 402 1.11 7.29 13.63
CA THR A 402 1.26 6.11 14.49
C THR A 402 2.31 5.14 13.95
N ILE A 403 2.26 4.81 12.65
CA ILE A 403 3.23 3.90 12.03
C ILE A 403 4.64 4.51 12.02
N SER A 404 4.77 5.79 11.69
CA SER A 404 6.06 6.50 11.69
C SER A 404 6.69 6.51 13.09
N ARG A 405 5.89 6.73 14.14
CA ARG A 405 6.35 6.65 15.54
C ARG A 405 6.81 5.23 15.89
N PHE A 406 6.02 4.22 15.54
CA PHE A 406 6.38 2.81 15.81
C PHE A 406 7.70 2.40 15.14
N ILE A 407 7.90 2.81 13.88
CA ILE A 407 9.15 2.54 13.15
C ILE A 407 10.32 3.31 13.75
N SER A 408 10.11 4.58 14.13
CA SER A 408 11.16 5.37 14.78
C SER A 408 11.56 4.76 16.12
N LEU A 409 10.60 4.30 16.91
CA LEU A 409 10.83 3.59 18.18
C LEU A 409 11.62 2.29 17.93
N THR A 410 11.19 1.49 16.95
CA THR A 410 11.87 0.23 16.59
C THR A 410 13.32 0.48 16.14
N HIS A 411 13.54 1.50 15.30
CA HIS A 411 14.85 1.88 14.80
C HIS A 411 15.78 2.37 15.91
N ASN A 412 15.25 3.18 16.83
CA ASN A 412 16.04 3.70 17.95
C ASN A 412 16.39 2.61 18.96
N ILE A 413 15.49 1.64 19.18
CA ILE A 413 15.74 0.51 20.09
C ILE A 413 16.75 -0.46 19.49
N SER A 414 16.71 -0.74 18.19
CA SER A 414 17.66 -1.64 17.55
C SER A 414 19.10 -1.11 17.49
N HIS A 415 19.29 0.20 17.65
CA HIS A 415 20.62 0.85 17.59
C HIS A 415 21.21 1.20 18.96
N LYS A 416 20.40 1.24 20.03
CA LYS A 416 20.87 1.54 21.37
C LYS A 416 21.26 0.23 22.08
N GLU A 417 22.48 0.17 22.62
CA GLU A 417 22.96 -0.99 23.38
C GLU A 417 22.59 -0.89 24.88
N ASN A 418 22.33 0.31 25.38
CA ASN A 418 22.00 0.57 26.78
C ASN A 418 20.49 0.55 27.04
N LEU A 419 20.05 -0.30 27.97
CA LEU A 419 18.66 -0.42 28.37
C LEU A 419 18.08 0.91 28.87
N ASN A 420 18.84 1.67 29.66
CA ASN A 420 18.37 2.93 30.25
C ASN A 420 18.02 3.95 29.15
N ASP A 421 18.86 4.04 28.13
CA ASP A 421 18.65 4.93 26.99
C ASP A 421 17.42 4.54 26.15
N ILE A 422 17.11 3.24 26.10
CA ILE A 422 15.92 2.70 25.45
C ILE A 422 14.69 3.02 26.29
N LEU A 423 14.73 2.71 27.59
CA LEU A 423 13.63 2.92 28.51
C LEU A 423 13.25 4.39 28.61
N GLU A 424 14.22 5.30 28.70
CA GLU A 424 13.96 6.75 28.69
C GLU A 424 13.20 7.16 27.42
N LEU A 425 13.69 6.75 26.25
CA LEU A 425 13.07 7.10 24.97
C LEU A 425 11.64 6.56 24.89
N VAL A 426 11.46 5.28 25.22
CA VAL A 426 10.15 4.62 25.15
C VAL A 426 9.16 5.25 26.11
N CYS A 427 9.59 5.53 27.35
CA CYS A 427 8.73 6.12 28.36
C CYS A 427 8.28 7.54 27.95
N ARG A 428 9.22 8.40 27.52
CA ARG A 428 8.89 9.78 27.09
C ARG A 428 8.02 9.81 25.83
N ASP A 429 8.35 8.99 24.82
CA ASP A 429 7.57 8.94 23.58
C ASP A 429 6.15 8.42 23.83
N THR A 430 6.01 7.42 24.70
CA THR A 430 4.70 6.88 25.11
C THR A 430 3.90 7.94 25.85
N ALA A 431 4.49 8.64 26.82
CA ALA A 431 3.84 9.72 27.57
C ALA A 431 3.34 10.83 26.63
N SER A 432 4.19 11.26 25.69
CA SER A 432 3.84 12.27 24.69
C SER A 432 2.72 11.80 23.74
N ALA A 433 2.72 10.52 23.35
CA ALA A 433 1.73 9.96 22.42
C ALA A 433 0.32 9.86 23.03
N VAL A 434 0.22 9.66 24.34
CA VAL A 434 -1.07 9.58 25.05
C VAL A 434 -1.47 10.88 25.75
N GLU A 435 -0.70 11.95 25.53
CA GLU A 435 -0.91 13.27 26.14
C GLU A 435 -0.88 13.21 27.69
N ALA A 436 0.04 12.42 28.25
CA ALA A 436 0.28 12.36 29.69
C ALA A 436 1.26 13.44 30.14
N ASN A 437 1.03 13.99 31.33
CA ASN A 437 1.89 14.99 31.96
C ASN A 437 3.10 14.37 32.67
N GLY A 438 3.12 13.05 32.84
CA GLY A 438 4.25 12.31 33.41
C GLY A 438 4.18 10.81 33.19
N VAL A 439 5.30 10.14 33.45
CA VAL A 439 5.50 8.70 33.27
C VAL A 439 6.41 8.15 34.35
N PHE A 440 6.10 6.93 34.78
CA PHE A 440 6.83 6.20 35.81
C PHE A 440 7.03 4.76 35.34
N LEU A 441 8.25 4.23 35.43
CA LEU A 441 8.56 2.85 35.14
C LEU A 441 9.20 2.24 36.38
N TYR A 442 8.53 1.24 36.94
CA TYR A 442 9.03 0.44 38.05
C TYR A 442 9.19 -1.01 37.62
N LEU A 443 10.34 -1.62 37.91
CA LEU A 443 10.56 -3.05 37.75
C LEU A 443 10.55 -3.74 39.11
N LEU A 444 10.08 -4.99 39.12
CA LEU A 444 10.06 -5.81 40.32
C LEU A 444 11.40 -6.54 40.47
N ASP A 445 12.15 -6.19 41.51
CA ASP A 445 13.32 -6.95 41.91
C ASP A 445 12.91 -8.09 42.85
N ILE A 446 13.01 -9.33 42.35
CA ILE A 446 12.59 -10.54 43.06
C ILE A 446 13.46 -10.79 44.31
N PRO A 447 14.82 -10.74 44.23
CA PRO A 447 15.70 -10.83 45.38
C PRO A 447 15.35 -9.89 46.54
N SER A 448 15.23 -8.57 46.29
CA SER A 448 14.94 -7.59 47.34
C SER A 448 13.46 -7.46 47.69
N LYS A 449 12.56 -8.07 46.89
CA LYS A 449 11.10 -7.91 46.97
C LYS A 449 10.68 -6.44 46.97
N SER A 450 11.34 -5.65 46.12
CA SER A 450 11.10 -4.23 46.01
C SER A 450 10.75 -3.84 44.57
N LEU A 451 9.98 -2.75 44.44
CA LEU A 451 9.75 -2.07 43.18
C LEU A 451 10.85 -1.04 43.02
N VAL A 452 11.72 -1.24 42.03
CA VAL A 452 12.85 -0.36 41.73
C VAL A 452 12.42 0.61 40.62
N PRO A 453 12.56 1.93 40.82
CA PRO A 453 12.29 2.91 39.76
C PRO A 453 13.42 2.86 38.72
N GLU A 454 13.08 2.51 37.48
CA GLU A 454 14.02 2.56 36.35
C GLU A 454 13.95 3.88 35.59
N PHE A 455 12.76 4.48 35.53
CA PHE A 455 12.57 5.77 34.86
C PHE A 455 11.41 6.56 35.45
N VAL A 456 11.62 7.86 35.68
CA VAL A 456 10.61 8.77 36.21
C VAL A 456 10.74 10.13 35.54
N TRP A 457 9.64 10.66 34.99
CA TRP A 457 9.62 11.96 34.35
C TRP A 457 8.22 12.60 34.40
N TRP A 458 8.15 13.93 34.58
CA TRP A 458 6.93 14.70 34.37
C TRP A 458 7.24 16.15 33.98
N GLU A 459 6.21 16.85 33.52
CA GLU A 459 6.28 18.23 33.02
C GLU A 459 6.60 19.20 34.18
N GLY A 460 7.77 19.85 34.14
CA GLY A 460 8.21 20.82 35.15
C GLY A 460 9.19 20.31 36.21
N ALA A 461 9.58 19.03 36.19
CA ALA A 461 10.59 18.47 37.10
C ALA A 461 12.01 19.01 36.83
N LYS A 462 12.79 19.29 37.89
CA LYS A 462 14.27 19.43 37.83
C LYS A 462 14.91 18.04 37.93
N GLU A 463 16.11 17.85 37.36
CA GLU A 463 16.81 16.58 37.09
C GLU A 463 16.46 15.35 37.98
N ALA A 464 16.30 14.21 37.29
CA ALA A 464 15.63 12.98 37.74
C ALA A 464 16.28 12.21 38.90
N GLU A 465 17.55 12.47 39.25
CA GLU A 465 18.32 11.61 40.18
C GLU A 465 17.87 11.71 41.66
N THR A 466 17.05 12.69 42.03
CA THR A 466 16.71 12.94 43.45
C THR A 466 15.32 12.49 43.90
N ILE A 467 14.46 11.95 43.01
CA ILE A 467 13.01 12.00 43.26
C ILE A 467 12.30 10.64 43.47
N ALA A 468 12.91 9.50 43.15
CA ALA A 468 12.30 8.19 43.35
C ALA A 468 13.25 7.20 44.04
N ARG A 469 12.74 6.46 45.03
CA ARG A 469 13.49 5.42 45.76
C ARG A 469 12.84 4.05 45.62
N PRO A 470 13.59 2.94 45.72
CA PRO A 470 13.01 1.60 45.79
C PRO A 470 11.97 1.49 46.89
N VAL A 471 10.87 0.78 46.62
CA VAL A 471 9.74 0.61 47.54
C VAL A 471 9.58 -0.85 47.86
N LEU A 472 9.54 -1.21 49.15
CA LEU A 472 9.27 -2.59 49.55
C LEU A 472 7.85 -2.99 49.12
N ALA A 473 7.69 -4.17 48.53
CA ALA A 473 6.39 -4.68 48.10
C ALA A 473 5.35 -4.71 49.25
N SER A 474 5.79 -4.82 50.51
CA SER A 474 4.93 -4.76 51.68
C SER A 474 4.29 -3.38 51.94
N GLU A 475 4.89 -2.30 51.44
CA GLU A 475 4.47 -0.91 51.65
C GLU A 475 3.48 -0.47 50.56
N ALA A 476 3.62 -0.98 49.34
CA ALA A 476 2.76 -0.68 48.19
C ALA A 476 1.57 -1.66 48.02
N LYS A 477 0.87 -2.03 49.10
CA LYS A 477 -0.13 -3.13 49.11
C LYS A 477 -1.19 -3.08 47.99
N ARG A 478 -1.77 -1.90 47.73
CA ARG A 478 -2.83 -1.74 46.70
C ARG A 478 -2.26 -1.93 45.29
N VAL A 479 -1.10 -1.33 45.02
CA VAL A 479 -0.37 -1.45 43.76
C VAL A 479 0.03 -2.91 43.52
N MET A 480 0.58 -3.57 44.53
CA MET A 480 0.93 -5.00 44.48
C MET A 480 -0.30 -5.88 44.20
N HIS A 481 -1.42 -5.64 44.89
CA HIS A 481 -2.63 -6.43 44.70
C HIS A 481 -3.24 -6.25 43.30
N GLU A 482 -3.43 -5.01 42.85
CA GLU A 482 -4.08 -4.76 41.55
C GLU A 482 -3.18 -5.17 40.36
N LEU A 483 -1.91 -4.78 40.38
CA LEU A 483 -1.03 -4.96 39.23
C LEU A 483 -0.39 -6.34 39.19
N PHE A 484 0.14 -6.84 40.32
CA PHE A 484 0.95 -8.06 40.33
C PHE A 484 0.11 -9.32 40.63
N ILE A 485 -0.94 -9.21 41.46
CA ILE A 485 -1.83 -10.33 41.80
C ILE A 485 -3.02 -10.40 40.84
N ALA A 486 -3.79 -9.31 40.72
CA ALA A 486 -4.97 -9.26 39.87
C ALA A 486 -4.64 -9.06 38.37
N LYS A 487 -3.40 -8.64 38.04
CA LYS A 487 -2.90 -8.43 36.67
C LYS A 487 -3.73 -7.43 35.85
N LYS A 488 -4.30 -6.43 36.51
CA LYS A 488 -5.19 -5.42 35.91
C LYS A 488 -4.63 -4.02 36.12
N SER A 489 -4.82 -3.17 35.11
CA SER A 489 -4.53 -1.75 35.22
C SER A 489 -5.43 -1.10 36.26
N ALA A 490 -4.89 -0.16 37.04
CA ALA A 490 -5.61 0.51 38.11
C ALA A 490 -5.27 2.01 38.14
N ILE A 491 -6.26 2.81 38.58
CA ILE A 491 -6.14 4.26 38.70
C ILE A 491 -5.95 4.63 40.17
N PHE A 492 -4.98 5.49 40.42
CA PHE A 492 -4.60 5.99 41.73
C PHE A 492 -4.66 7.52 41.71
N ASP A 493 -5.03 8.13 42.83
CA ASP A 493 -4.93 9.58 42.97
C ASP A 493 -3.49 9.96 43.29
N VAL A 494 -3.05 11.14 42.88
CA VAL A 494 -1.68 11.64 43.14
C VAL A 494 -1.30 11.61 44.63
N GLY A 495 -2.26 11.73 45.56
CA GLY A 495 -2.00 11.57 47.00
C GLY A 495 -1.52 10.17 47.42
N ASP A 496 -1.74 9.13 46.59
CA ASP A 496 -1.19 7.79 46.79
C ASP A 496 0.30 7.68 46.35
N LEU A 497 0.87 8.69 45.67
CA LEU A 497 2.28 8.71 45.20
C LEU A 497 3.31 8.65 46.32
N HIS A 498 3.00 9.23 47.49
CA HIS A 498 3.89 9.13 48.66
C HIS A 498 4.16 7.67 49.06
N LYS A 499 3.23 6.75 48.77
CA LYS A 499 3.40 5.31 49.02
C LYS A 499 4.31 4.62 48.00
N LEU A 500 4.63 5.30 46.90
CA LEU A 500 5.60 4.89 45.89
C LEU A 500 6.95 5.63 46.02
N ASN A 501 7.17 6.34 47.14
CA ASN A 501 8.35 7.17 47.41
C ASN A 501 8.66 8.18 46.29
N ILE A 502 7.62 8.79 45.70
CA ILE A 502 7.76 9.87 44.72
C ILE A 502 7.46 11.20 45.41
N GLU A 503 8.41 12.13 45.40
CA GLU A 503 8.17 13.50 45.89
C GLU A 503 7.44 14.31 44.80
N TRP A 504 6.19 14.70 45.09
CA TRP A 504 5.33 15.47 44.18
C TRP A 504 4.94 16.81 44.83
N ASP A 505 4.97 17.91 44.06
CA ASP A 505 4.57 19.22 44.56
C ASP A 505 3.03 19.27 44.73
N GLU A 506 2.56 19.43 45.97
CA GLU A 506 1.17 19.22 46.43
C GLU A 506 0.10 20.11 45.75
N GLN A 507 0.46 20.97 44.80
CA GLN A 507 -0.44 22.01 44.27
C GLN A 507 -1.37 21.58 43.12
N ASN A 508 -1.16 20.41 42.49
CA ASN A 508 -2.00 19.94 41.37
C ASN A 508 -2.77 18.65 41.69
N ALA A 509 -4.09 18.69 41.52
CA ALA A 509 -4.94 17.50 41.55
C ALA A 509 -4.78 16.71 40.24
N GLY A 510 -4.25 15.49 40.33
CA GLY A 510 -4.05 14.60 39.18
C GLY A 510 -4.33 13.13 39.52
N GLN A 511 -4.36 12.30 38.48
CA GLN A 511 -4.57 10.86 38.57
C GLN A 511 -3.50 10.10 37.80
N ILE A 512 -3.15 8.92 38.30
CA ILE A 512 -2.13 8.04 37.73
C ILE A 512 -2.78 6.74 37.30
N VAL A 513 -2.52 6.35 36.07
CA VAL A 513 -2.87 5.04 35.54
C VAL A 513 -1.65 4.15 35.63
N CYS A 514 -1.68 3.14 36.50
CA CYS A 514 -0.64 2.12 36.55
C CYS A 514 -1.07 0.90 35.74
N ILE A 515 -0.22 0.48 34.83
CA ILE A 515 -0.43 -0.61 33.89
C ILE A 515 0.59 -1.71 34.19
N PRO A 516 0.20 -2.99 34.31
CA PRO A 516 1.15 -4.07 34.58
C PRO A 516 1.96 -4.41 33.31
N LEU A 517 3.29 -4.42 33.44
CA LEU A 517 4.20 -4.93 32.41
C LEU A 517 4.31 -6.45 32.54
N LYS A 518 4.01 -7.17 31.46
CA LYS A 518 3.95 -8.63 31.45
C LYS A 518 5.04 -9.21 30.56
N ASP A 519 5.75 -10.21 31.07
CA ASP A 519 6.64 -11.02 30.25
C ASP A 519 5.87 -11.95 29.30
N ARG A 520 6.61 -12.70 28.47
CA ARG A 520 6.05 -13.71 27.57
C ARG A 520 5.29 -14.85 28.26
N SER A 521 5.55 -15.09 29.55
CA SER A 521 4.82 -16.09 30.37
C SER A 521 3.52 -15.53 30.96
N GLY A 522 3.29 -14.22 30.81
CA GLY A 522 2.18 -13.49 31.43
C GLY A 522 2.41 -13.16 32.91
N SER A 523 3.64 -13.31 33.42
CA SER A 523 4.06 -12.87 34.74
C SER A 523 4.36 -11.37 34.72
N VAL A 524 4.03 -10.67 35.81
CA VAL A 524 4.19 -9.22 35.87
C VAL A 524 5.61 -8.90 36.32
N ILE A 525 6.39 -8.27 35.43
CA ILE A 525 7.79 -7.90 35.66
C ILE A 525 7.94 -6.47 36.20
N GLY A 526 6.88 -5.67 36.12
CA GLY A 526 6.92 -4.28 36.54
C GLY A 526 5.58 -3.55 36.35
N SER A 527 5.62 -2.24 36.54
CA SER A 527 4.50 -1.34 36.34
C SER A 527 4.92 -0.13 35.52
N PHE A 528 4.07 0.24 34.57
CA PHE A 528 4.16 1.47 33.80
C PHE A 528 3.05 2.43 34.24
N GLY A 529 3.43 3.53 34.87
CA GLY A 529 2.54 4.58 35.36
C GLY A 529 2.47 5.77 34.39
N LEU A 530 1.27 6.28 34.15
CA LEU A 530 1.02 7.50 33.37
C LEU A 530 0.25 8.51 34.21
N LEU A 531 0.75 9.73 34.30
CA LEU A 531 0.14 10.81 35.06
C LEU A 531 -0.65 11.74 34.14
N TYR A 532 -1.85 12.11 34.59
CA TYR A 532 -2.67 13.15 33.96
C TYR A 532 -3.12 14.19 34.99
N ASP A 533 -3.09 15.45 34.58
CA ASP A 533 -3.67 16.53 35.36
C ASP A 533 -5.21 16.47 35.32
N GLY A 534 -5.86 16.55 36.47
CA GLY A 534 -7.31 16.46 36.63
C GLY A 534 -7.91 15.04 36.53
N ASP A 535 -9.24 14.95 36.52
CA ASP A 535 -10.02 13.70 36.51
C ASP A 535 -10.28 13.21 35.07
N VAL A 536 -9.20 13.04 34.29
CA VAL A 536 -9.26 12.64 32.87
C VAL A 536 -8.59 11.31 32.58
N ALA A 537 -7.86 10.74 33.56
CA ALA A 537 -7.03 9.55 33.38
C ALA A 537 -7.84 8.33 32.92
N ALA A 538 -9.04 8.12 33.46
CA ALA A 538 -9.91 7.01 33.06
C ALA A 538 -10.38 7.11 31.60
N CYS A 539 -10.71 8.32 31.14
CA CYS A 539 -11.13 8.58 29.77
C CYS A 539 -9.96 8.37 28.80
N LYS A 540 -8.80 8.95 29.12
CA LYS A 540 -7.57 8.85 28.31
C LYS A 540 -7.07 7.41 28.22
N TYR A 541 -7.03 6.66 29.32
CA TYR A 541 -6.65 5.25 29.29
C TYR A 541 -7.57 4.43 28.39
N LYS A 542 -8.90 4.60 28.50
CA LYS A 542 -9.85 3.88 27.66
C LYS A 542 -9.74 4.28 26.17
N GLN A 543 -9.35 5.52 25.87
CA GLN A 543 -9.12 5.99 24.51
C GLN A 543 -7.87 5.34 23.88
N TYR A 544 -6.82 5.10 24.67
CA TYR A 544 -5.51 4.62 24.20
C TYR A 544 -5.17 3.19 24.63
N GLU A 545 -6.12 2.42 25.15
CA GLU A 545 -5.88 1.09 25.76
C GLU A 545 -5.15 0.13 24.81
N GLU A 546 -5.65 -0.07 23.58
CA GLU A 546 -5.03 -0.96 22.59
C GLU A 546 -3.62 -0.49 22.16
N TYR A 547 -3.43 0.83 22.09
CA TYR A 547 -2.14 1.44 21.75
C TYR A 547 -1.11 1.22 22.85
N LEU A 548 -1.52 1.45 24.11
CA LEU A 548 -0.69 1.24 25.29
C LEU A 548 -0.33 -0.25 25.45
N ASP A 549 -1.27 -1.17 25.32
CA ASP A 549 -1.00 -2.61 25.42
C ASP A 549 0.03 -3.07 24.37
N THR A 550 -0.08 -2.54 23.14
CA THR A 550 0.89 -2.83 22.06
C THR A 550 2.30 -2.30 22.38
N LEU A 551 2.42 -1.03 22.80
CA LEU A 551 3.71 -0.42 23.12
C LEU A 551 4.36 -1.02 24.37
N LEU A 552 3.58 -1.28 25.41
CA LEU A 552 4.07 -1.88 26.65
C LEU A 552 4.44 -3.34 26.46
N GLY A 553 3.78 -4.07 25.54
CA GLY A 553 4.23 -5.37 25.08
C GLY A 553 5.64 -5.31 24.47
N PHE A 554 5.91 -4.35 23.60
CA PHE A 554 7.25 -4.14 23.02
C PHE A 554 8.30 -3.77 24.09
N THR A 555 7.92 -2.89 25.01
CA THR A 555 8.77 -2.48 26.14
C THR A 555 9.14 -3.68 27.02
N SER A 556 8.15 -4.52 27.33
CA SER A 556 8.35 -5.72 28.16
C SER A 556 9.29 -6.72 27.48
N VAL A 557 9.13 -6.98 26.18
CA VAL A 557 10.03 -7.86 25.42
C VAL A 557 11.46 -7.31 25.37
N THR A 558 11.61 -5.99 25.29
CA THR A 558 12.93 -5.33 25.26
C THR A 558 13.66 -5.49 26.59
N ILE A 559 12.96 -5.20 27.70
CA ILE A 559 13.47 -5.41 29.07
C ILE A 559 13.84 -6.89 29.28
N GLU A 560 12.96 -7.80 28.91
CA GLU A 560 13.20 -9.25 29.04
C GLU A 560 14.44 -9.70 28.27
N THR A 561 14.59 -9.22 27.02
CA THR A 561 15.74 -9.57 26.18
C THR A 561 17.04 -9.06 26.77
N HIS A 562 17.06 -7.81 27.24
CA HIS A 562 18.26 -7.21 27.84
C HIS A 562 18.63 -7.89 29.17
N ASN A 563 17.67 -8.10 30.07
CA ASN A 563 17.87 -8.85 31.31
C ASN A 563 18.36 -10.28 31.06
N MET A 564 17.88 -10.95 30.00
CA MET A 564 18.35 -12.28 29.61
C MET A 564 19.80 -12.24 29.11
N MET A 565 20.18 -11.23 28.32
CA MET A 565 21.55 -11.04 27.85
C MET A 565 22.51 -10.77 29.01
N ASP A 566 22.13 -9.88 29.93
CA ASP A 566 22.90 -9.59 31.15
C ASP A 566 23.03 -10.84 32.04
N GLY A 567 21.94 -11.60 32.19
CA GLY A 567 21.94 -12.88 32.91
C GLY A 567 22.87 -13.93 32.28
N GLN A 568 22.90 -14.03 30.95
CA GLN A 568 23.82 -14.92 30.23
C GLN A 568 25.29 -14.48 30.42
N LYS A 569 25.57 -13.18 30.33
CA LYS A 569 26.91 -12.62 30.57
C LYS A 569 27.38 -12.87 31.99
N ALA A 570 26.52 -12.62 32.99
CA ALA A 570 26.83 -12.87 34.39
C ALA A 570 27.06 -14.36 34.69
N LEU A 571 26.29 -15.26 34.06
CA LEU A 571 26.49 -16.70 34.17
C LEU A 571 27.83 -17.14 33.57
N LEU A 572 28.18 -16.63 32.38
CA LEU A 572 29.46 -16.91 31.72
C LEU A 572 30.64 -16.41 32.57
N ASP A 573 30.57 -15.17 33.05
CA ASP A 573 31.58 -14.59 33.94
C ASP A 573 31.77 -15.44 35.21
N SER A 574 30.67 -15.85 35.84
CA SER A 574 30.70 -16.70 37.04
C SER A 574 31.29 -18.09 36.74
N PHE A 575 30.92 -18.68 35.61
CA PHE A 575 31.44 -19.98 35.19
C PHE A 575 32.96 -19.94 34.96
N ILE A 576 33.46 -18.88 34.33
CA ILE A 576 34.90 -18.69 34.08
C ILE A 576 35.66 -18.50 35.39
N GLN A 577 35.16 -17.68 36.29
CA GLN A 577 35.77 -17.50 37.62
C GLN A 577 35.80 -18.81 38.41
N VAL A 578 34.77 -19.64 38.30
CA VAL A 578 34.73 -20.97 38.93
C VAL A 578 35.74 -21.92 38.30
N ILE A 579 35.86 -21.97 36.97
CA ILE A 579 36.85 -22.82 36.29
C ILE A 579 38.27 -22.38 36.63
N ALA A 580 38.58 -21.09 36.48
CA ALA A 580 39.90 -20.55 36.79
C ALA A 580 40.24 -20.77 38.27
N GLY A 581 39.30 -20.50 39.19
CA GLY A 581 39.50 -20.74 40.62
C GLY A 581 39.58 -22.23 41.00
N SER A 582 38.97 -23.14 40.22
CA SER A 582 39.10 -24.59 40.45
C SER A 582 40.42 -25.13 39.91
N LEU A 583 40.89 -24.59 38.78
CA LEU A 583 42.21 -24.86 38.24
C LEU A 583 43.30 -24.44 39.24
N ASP A 584 43.12 -23.28 39.88
CA ASP A 584 44.01 -22.80 40.91
C ASP A 584 44.09 -23.68 42.16
N LYS A 585 43.03 -24.46 42.44
CA LYS A 585 43.00 -25.42 43.55
C LYS A 585 43.60 -26.77 43.19
N LYS A 586 43.59 -27.15 41.91
CA LYS A 586 44.12 -28.45 41.45
C LYS A 586 45.63 -28.51 41.66
N SER A 587 46.32 -27.41 41.37
CA SER A 587 47.74 -27.25 41.66
C SER A 587 47.85 -26.37 42.91
N PRO A 588 48.28 -26.88 44.09
CA PRO A 588 48.56 -26.11 45.31
C PRO A 588 49.50 -24.87 45.15
N PHE A 589 49.90 -24.57 43.93
CA PHE A 589 51.05 -23.77 43.53
C PHE A 589 50.65 -22.48 42.81
N THR A 590 49.36 -22.27 42.56
CA THR A 590 48.85 -21.02 41.97
C THR A 590 48.04 -20.17 42.95
N GLY A 591 47.52 -20.66 44.08
CA GLY A 591 46.87 -19.74 45.05
C GLY A 591 45.80 -18.86 44.39
N HIS A 592 45.57 -17.62 44.85
CA HIS A 592 44.61 -16.73 44.16
C HIS A 592 45.20 -16.09 42.87
N HIS A 593 46.18 -16.72 42.20
CA HIS A 593 46.91 -16.21 41.03
C HIS A 593 45.99 -15.86 39.85
N CYS A 594 45.13 -16.79 39.41
CA CYS A 594 44.23 -16.51 38.29
C CYS A 594 43.18 -15.43 38.66
N GLN A 595 43.07 -15.07 39.94
CA GLN A 595 42.22 -13.96 40.42
C GLN A 595 43.00 -12.64 40.52
N ARG A 596 44.31 -12.68 40.84
CA ARG A 596 45.17 -11.50 41.00
C ARG A 596 45.76 -11.00 39.67
N VAL A 597 46.10 -11.90 38.74
CA VAL A 597 46.61 -11.53 37.40
C VAL A 597 45.63 -10.64 36.61
N PRO A 598 44.32 -10.91 36.55
CA PRO A 598 43.35 -10.01 35.94
C PRO A 598 43.33 -8.61 36.54
N ILE A 599 43.51 -8.48 37.85
CA ILE A 599 43.46 -7.20 38.57
C ILE A 599 44.64 -6.31 38.18
N ILE A 600 45.87 -6.84 38.24
CA ILE A 600 47.06 -6.10 37.82
C ILE A 600 47.05 -5.84 36.30
N THR A 601 46.53 -6.79 35.50
CA THR A 601 46.33 -6.62 34.05
C THR A 601 45.41 -5.43 33.78
N GLN A 602 44.29 -5.33 34.51
CA GLN A 602 43.36 -4.20 34.39
C GLN A 602 44.05 -2.89 34.74
N TRP A 603 44.69 -2.78 35.92
CA TRP A 603 45.33 -1.54 36.35
C TRP A 603 46.46 -1.10 35.42
N LEU A 604 47.28 -2.03 34.93
CA LEU A 604 48.35 -1.70 33.99
C LEU A 604 47.80 -1.29 32.62
N THR A 605 46.68 -1.86 32.18
CA THR A 605 46.00 -1.46 30.93
C THR A 605 45.35 -0.08 31.07
N GLU A 606 44.73 0.23 32.21
CA GLU A 606 44.20 1.57 32.53
C GLU A 606 45.33 2.61 32.54
N ALA A 607 46.47 2.27 33.14
CA ALA A 607 47.66 3.11 33.12
C ALA A 607 48.19 3.30 31.69
N ALA A 608 48.15 2.28 30.84
CA ALA A 608 48.59 2.38 29.44
C ALA A 608 47.66 3.31 28.64
N GLN A 609 46.35 3.15 28.80
CA GLN A 609 45.35 3.99 28.11
C GLN A 609 45.39 5.46 28.54
N THR A 610 45.81 5.75 29.77
CA THR A 610 45.94 7.12 30.29
C THR A 610 47.33 7.73 30.10
N SER A 611 48.34 6.93 29.75
CA SER A 611 49.70 7.40 29.55
C SER A 611 49.83 8.27 28.29
N SER A 612 50.62 9.33 28.41
CA SER A 612 50.99 10.21 27.29
C SER A 612 52.31 9.79 26.61
N ASP A 613 52.91 8.67 27.03
CA ASP A 613 54.16 8.19 26.47
C ASP A 613 53.97 7.69 25.03
N ALA A 614 54.99 7.88 24.19
CA ALA A 614 54.93 7.56 22.76
C ALA A 614 54.46 6.13 22.42
N PRO A 615 54.82 5.07 23.19
CA PRO A 615 54.33 3.70 22.92
C PRO A 615 52.82 3.51 23.14
N PHE A 616 52.18 4.34 23.96
CA PHE A 616 50.79 4.14 24.40
C PHE A 616 49.81 5.21 23.90
N HIS A 617 50.28 6.29 23.28
CA HIS A 617 49.46 7.42 22.84
C HIS A 617 48.22 7.05 21.99
N ASN A 618 48.30 5.98 21.19
CA ASN A 618 47.21 5.52 20.34
C ASN A 618 46.49 4.26 20.90
N PHE A 619 46.80 3.85 22.12
CA PHE A 619 46.23 2.67 22.74
C PHE A 619 45.00 3.06 23.58
N SER A 620 43.85 2.56 23.18
CA SER A 620 42.62 2.64 23.98
C SER A 620 41.78 1.40 23.69
N LEU A 621 41.16 0.85 24.73
CA LEU A 621 40.21 -0.24 24.60
C LEU A 621 38.79 0.30 24.73
N ASN A 622 37.89 -0.13 23.83
CA ASN A 622 36.45 0.04 24.02
C ASN A 622 35.91 -1.03 25.00
N GLU A 623 34.66 -0.90 25.41
CA GLU A 623 34.01 -1.81 26.36
C GLU A 623 34.11 -3.28 25.95
N LYS A 624 33.89 -3.59 24.66
CA LYS A 624 33.99 -4.96 24.14
C LYS A 624 35.42 -5.52 24.18
N GLN A 625 36.43 -4.68 23.99
CA GLN A 625 37.84 -5.06 24.11
C GLN A 625 38.27 -5.23 25.57
N TRP A 626 37.69 -4.47 26.50
CA TRP A 626 37.86 -4.68 27.93
C TRP A 626 37.33 -6.04 28.37
N GLU A 627 36.15 -6.44 27.87
CA GLU A 627 35.62 -7.78 28.10
C GLU A 627 36.54 -8.85 27.51
N GLU A 628 37.02 -8.68 26.27
CA GLU A 628 37.97 -9.59 25.63
C GLU A 628 39.26 -9.76 26.47
N LEU A 629 39.82 -8.67 26.99
CA LEU A 629 41.00 -8.68 27.87
C LEU A 629 40.70 -9.38 29.20
N LYS A 630 39.57 -9.06 29.84
CA LYS A 630 39.14 -9.70 31.09
C LYS A 630 39.08 -11.21 30.91
N MET A 631 38.39 -11.68 29.86
CA MET A 631 38.25 -13.11 29.55
C MET A 631 39.61 -13.78 29.30
N ALA A 632 40.48 -13.14 28.52
CA ALA A 632 41.81 -13.65 28.23
C ALA A 632 42.69 -13.75 29.50
N SER A 633 42.64 -12.74 30.38
CA SER A 633 43.41 -12.73 31.63
C SER A 633 42.95 -13.79 32.63
N TRP A 634 41.65 -14.09 32.71
CA TRP A 634 41.14 -15.15 33.59
C TRP A 634 41.47 -16.56 33.09
N LEU A 635 41.61 -16.73 31.77
CA LEU A 635 41.81 -18.04 31.14
C LEU A 635 43.23 -18.24 30.59
N HIS A 636 44.16 -17.33 30.88
CA HIS A 636 45.53 -17.38 30.34
C HIS A 636 46.23 -18.72 30.64
N ASP A 637 45.92 -19.32 31.79
CA ASP A 637 46.52 -20.55 32.28
C ASP A 637 45.64 -21.79 32.10
N CYS A 638 44.49 -21.70 31.42
CA CYS A 638 43.46 -22.75 31.46
C CYS A 638 43.95 -24.13 30.97
N GLY A 639 44.99 -24.16 30.13
CA GLY A 639 45.62 -25.39 29.66
C GLY A 639 46.37 -26.18 30.73
N LYS A 640 46.69 -25.61 31.90
CA LYS A 640 47.28 -26.38 33.02
C LYS A 640 46.40 -27.53 33.51
N ILE A 641 45.12 -27.55 33.11
CA ILE A 641 44.21 -28.66 33.41
C ILE A 641 44.74 -30.01 32.90
N THR A 642 45.50 -30.01 31.80
CA THR A 642 46.07 -31.23 31.20
C THR A 642 47.48 -31.55 31.72
N THR A 643 48.14 -30.61 32.40
CA THR A 643 49.48 -30.82 32.94
C THR A 643 49.40 -31.70 34.21
N PRO A 644 50.22 -32.76 34.33
CA PRO A 644 50.25 -33.61 35.53
C PRO A 644 50.86 -32.88 36.74
N ASP A 645 50.20 -32.97 37.89
CA ASP A 645 50.59 -32.25 39.11
C ASP A 645 52.03 -32.59 39.54
N HIS A 646 52.39 -33.87 39.55
CA HIS A 646 53.74 -34.32 39.92
C HIS A 646 54.89 -33.79 39.03
N ILE A 647 54.59 -33.27 37.83
CA ILE A 647 55.58 -32.60 36.98
C ILE A 647 55.67 -31.11 37.31
N VAL A 648 54.52 -30.46 37.53
CA VAL A 648 54.46 -29.06 37.97
C VAL A 648 55.15 -28.86 39.32
N ASP A 649 55.04 -29.88 40.18
CA ASP A 649 55.43 -29.82 41.58
C ASP A 649 56.80 -30.46 41.85
N LYS A 650 57.47 -30.93 40.78
CA LYS A 650 58.70 -31.71 40.83
C LYS A 650 59.83 -30.94 41.54
N SER A 651 60.08 -31.31 42.80
CA SER A 651 60.97 -30.60 43.72
C SER A 651 62.38 -31.19 43.75
N THR A 652 62.55 -32.46 43.35
CA THR A 652 63.86 -33.10 43.17
C THR A 652 63.99 -33.74 41.77
N LYS A 653 65.23 -34.05 41.34
CA LYS A 653 65.50 -34.55 39.99
C LYS A 653 64.89 -35.93 39.73
N LEU A 654 64.89 -36.81 40.73
CA LEU A 654 64.37 -38.19 40.65
C LEU A 654 62.88 -38.31 41.00
N GLU A 655 62.23 -37.21 41.34
CA GLU A 655 60.83 -37.17 41.72
C GLU A 655 59.90 -37.48 40.53
N THR A 656 58.94 -38.36 40.79
CA THR A 656 57.85 -38.71 39.89
C THR A 656 56.55 -38.54 40.68
N LEU A 657 55.65 -39.52 40.70
CA LEU A 657 54.58 -39.57 41.70
C LEU A 657 55.12 -39.69 43.14
N TYR A 658 56.36 -40.16 43.30
CA TYR A 658 57.15 -40.12 44.53
C TYR A 658 58.64 -39.95 44.20
N ASP A 659 59.45 -39.58 45.19
CA ASP A 659 60.89 -39.45 45.02
C ASP A 659 61.60 -40.82 45.00
N ARG A 660 62.17 -41.16 43.84
CA ARG A 660 62.88 -42.43 43.63
C ARG A 660 64.25 -42.49 44.30
N ILE A 661 64.71 -41.42 44.96
CA ILE A 661 65.90 -41.45 45.81
C ILE A 661 65.84 -42.54 46.89
N HIS A 662 64.63 -42.95 47.30
CA HIS A 662 64.43 -44.02 48.27
C HIS A 662 64.88 -45.39 47.72
N GLU A 663 64.66 -45.66 46.43
CA GLU A 663 65.11 -46.88 45.78
C GLU A 663 66.63 -46.89 45.64
N VAL A 664 67.19 -45.75 45.22
CA VAL A 664 68.64 -45.57 45.15
C VAL A 664 69.26 -45.80 46.54
N ARG A 665 68.72 -45.17 47.58
CA ARG A 665 69.16 -45.36 48.98
C ARG A 665 69.15 -46.84 49.38
N MET A 666 68.10 -47.58 49.01
CA MET A 666 68.02 -49.01 49.31
C MET A 666 69.17 -49.79 48.65
N ARG A 667 69.55 -49.47 47.41
CA ARG A 667 70.70 -50.11 46.73
C ARG A 667 72.03 -49.80 47.43
N PHE A 668 72.22 -48.57 47.93
CA PHE A 668 73.38 -48.22 48.77
C PHE A 668 73.41 -49.02 50.09
N GLU A 669 72.28 -49.20 50.76
CA GLU A 669 72.20 -50.06 51.96
C GLU A 669 72.51 -51.53 51.64
N VAL A 670 72.11 -52.02 50.45
CA VAL A 670 72.49 -53.36 49.97
C VAL A 670 74.00 -53.44 49.72
N LEU A 671 74.64 -52.44 49.09
CA LEU A 671 76.09 -52.41 48.91
C LEU A 671 76.86 -52.45 50.24
N LYS A 672 76.36 -51.74 51.27
CA LYS A 672 76.93 -51.79 52.62
C LYS A 672 76.84 -53.21 53.18
N ARG A 673 75.69 -53.86 53.03
CA ARG A 673 75.48 -55.23 53.51
C ARG A 673 76.34 -56.24 52.75
N ASP A 674 76.46 -56.09 51.43
CA ASP A 674 77.30 -56.95 50.59
C ASP A 674 78.78 -56.79 50.94
N ALA A 675 79.25 -55.56 51.22
CA ALA A 675 80.61 -55.31 51.69
C ALA A 675 80.90 -55.98 53.04
N GLU A 676 79.97 -55.95 54.00
CA GLU A 676 80.07 -56.70 55.27
C GLU A 676 80.10 -58.21 55.01
N LEU A 677 79.20 -58.72 54.16
CA LEU A 677 79.08 -60.15 53.86
C LEU A 677 80.31 -60.70 53.12
N GLU A 678 80.93 -59.92 52.23
CA GLU A 678 82.18 -60.30 51.55
C GLU A 678 83.30 -60.56 52.58
N VAL A 679 83.44 -59.66 53.55
CA VAL A 679 84.44 -59.76 54.63
C VAL A 679 84.14 -60.93 55.57
N TYR A 680 82.87 -61.15 55.94
CA TYR A 680 82.48 -62.30 56.75
C TYR A 680 82.58 -63.64 56.02
N LYS A 681 82.44 -63.67 54.69
CA LYS A 681 82.65 -64.87 53.87
C LYS A 681 84.13 -65.20 53.72
N SER A 682 85.02 -64.20 53.70
CA SER A 682 86.48 -64.45 53.62
C SER A 682 87.06 -64.95 54.95
N GLN A 683 86.52 -64.52 56.10
CA GLN A 683 86.91 -65.02 57.42
C GLN A 683 85.72 -65.07 58.40
N PHE A 684 85.51 -66.23 59.02
CA PHE A 684 84.45 -66.44 60.02
C PHE A 684 85.02 -66.21 61.44
N GLY A 685 84.70 -65.08 62.10
CA GLY A 685 85.11 -64.81 63.48
C GLY A 685 85.54 -63.36 63.77
N LEU A 686 86.53 -63.18 64.65
CA LEU A 686 87.16 -61.88 64.94
C LEU A 686 88.00 -61.44 63.75
N LEU A 687 87.58 -60.36 63.09
CA LEU A 687 88.30 -59.78 61.96
C LEU A 687 89.63 -59.17 62.43
N PRO A 688 90.72 -59.32 61.65
CA PRO A 688 91.95 -58.57 61.85
C PRO A 688 91.68 -57.06 61.84
N GLU A 689 92.46 -56.29 62.62
CA GLU A 689 92.33 -54.83 62.71
C GLU A 689 92.39 -54.16 61.32
N GLN A 690 93.27 -54.65 60.46
CA GLN A 690 93.43 -54.17 59.08
C GLN A 690 92.19 -54.40 58.19
N GLU A 691 91.50 -55.54 58.31
CA GLU A 691 90.27 -55.79 57.56
C GLU A 691 89.09 -54.99 58.12
N THR A 692 89.09 -54.75 59.44
CA THR A 692 88.08 -53.92 60.11
C THR A 692 88.19 -52.45 59.68
N GLU A 693 89.40 -51.90 59.61
CA GLU A 693 89.65 -50.53 59.10
C GLU A 693 89.32 -50.40 57.61
N ALA A 694 89.65 -51.41 56.80
CA ALA A 694 89.32 -51.42 55.38
C ALA A 694 87.80 -51.45 55.14
N LEU A 695 87.06 -52.28 55.90
CA LEU A 695 85.60 -52.32 55.85
C LEU A 695 85.00 -50.97 56.30
N ALA A 696 85.46 -50.42 57.42
CA ALA A 696 84.98 -49.12 57.91
C ALA A 696 85.22 -48.00 56.87
N SER A 697 86.37 -48.00 56.20
CA SER A 697 86.69 -47.05 55.13
C SER A 697 85.78 -47.22 53.92
N ARG A 698 85.51 -48.47 53.49
CA ARG A 698 84.59 -48.77 52.39
C ARG A 698 83.15 -48.36 52.70
N LEU A 699 82.66 -48.66 53.91
CA LEU A 699 81.31 -48.25 54.34
C LEU A 699 81.18 -46.73 54.37
N LYS A 700 82.21 -46.03 54.87
CA LYS A 700 82.25 -44.56 54.87
C LYS A 700 82.23 -43.98 53.44
N GLN A 701 82.97 -44.57 52.51
CA GLN A 701 82.95 -44.16 51.10
C GLN A 701 81.54 -44.32 50.50
N ILE A 702 80.85 -45.43 50.79
CA ILE A 702 79.48 -45.67 50.31
C ILE A 702 78.51 -44.61 50.89
N ASP A 703 78.66 -44.23 52.17
CA ASP A 703 77.86 -43.16 52.78
C ASP A 703 78.15 -41.78 52.15
N GLU A 704 79.43 -41.47 51.88
CA GLU A 704 79.85 -40.23 51.20
C GLU A 704 79.37 -40.17 49.73
N ASP A 705 79.33 -41.31 49.04
CA ASP A 705 78.80 -41.44 47.68
C ASP A 705 77.28 -41.25 47.66
N PHE A 706 76.54 -41.84 48.60
CA PHE A 706 75.09 -41.60 48.70
C PHE A 706 74.78 -40.13 49.02
N ALA A 707 75.51 -39.52 49.95
CA ALA A 707 75.32 -38.11 50.31
C ALA A 707 75.49 -37.19 49.09
N PHE A 708 76.47 -37.48 48.23
CA PHE A 708 76.68 -36.79 46.97
C PHE A 708 75.50 -36.96 45.99
N ILE A 709 74.96 -38.18 45.84
CA ILE A 709 73.77 -38.42 45.00
C ILE A 709 72.54 -37.70 45.57
N ALA A 710 72.35 -37.71 46.89
CA ALA A 710 71.24 -37.05 47.56
C ALA A 710 71.29 -35.53 47.37
N GLU A 711 72.48 -34.91 47.44
CA GLU A 711 72.69 -33.50 47.17
C GLU A 711 72.40 -33.15 45.70
N LEU A 712 72.88 -33.98 44.76
CA LEU A 712 72.58 -33.81 43.34
C LEU A 712 71.08 -33.85 43.05
N ASN A 713 70.32 -34.71 43.75
CA ASN A 713 68.89 -34.85 43.58
C ASN A 713 68.12 -33.54 43.89
N LEU A 714 68.61 -32.69 44.78
CA LEU A 714 67.92 -31.44 45.16
C LEU A 714 67.87 -30.39 44.02
N GLY A 715 68.75 -30.48 43.01
CA GLY A 715 68.68 -29.63 41.82
C GLY A 715 69.00 -28.14 42.03
N GLY A 716 69.65 -27.78 43.15
CA GLY A 716 69.91 -26.38 43.53
C GLY A 716 71.03 -25.68 42.76
N GLU A 717 72.21 -26.32 42.63
CA GLU A 717 73.41 -25.71 42.04
C GLU A 717 73.66 -26.16 40.58
N PHE A 718 74.52 -25.42 39.87
CA PHE A 718 74.95 -25.79 38.53
C PHE A 718 75.83 -27.04 38.56
N VAL A 719 75.49 -28.06 37.78
CA VAL A 719 76.26 -29.30 37.70
C VAL A 719 77.41 -29.15 36.68
N SER A 720 78.65 -29.17 37.19
CA SER A 720 79.87 -29.12 36.37
C SER A 720 80.21 -30.49 35.76
N ASP A 721 81.13 -30.50 34.79
CA ASP A 721 81.57 -31.74 34.13
C ASP A 721 82.28 -32.70 35.11
N GLU A 722 83.02 -32.16 36.10
CA GLU A 722 83.65 -32.94 37.18
C GLU A 722 82.61 -33.68 38.04
N VAL A 723 81.47 -33.03 38.31
CA VAL A 723 80.37 -33.62 39.08
C VAL A 723 79.70 -34.74 38.27
N LEU A 724 79.54 -34.56 36.96
CA LEU A 724 79.01 -35.62 36.07
C LEU A 724 79.96 -36.81 35.95
N GLU A 725 81.27 -36.58 35.93
CA GLU A 725 82.26 -37.66 35.93
C GLU A 725 82.20 -38.47 37.23
N ARG A 726 82.11 -37.78 38.39
CA ARG A 726 81.92 -38.46 39.69
C ARG A 726 80.61 -39.25 39.75
N LEU A 727 79.50 -38.69 39.25
CA LEU A 727 78.22 -39.38 39.15
C LEU A 727 78.35 -40.68 38.33
N ASN A 728 79.00 -40.62 37.16
CA ASN A 728 79.23 -41.80 36.33
C ASN A 728 80.09 -42.85 37.04
N ASN A 729 81.14 -42.44 37.75
CA ASN A 729 81.98 -43.38 38.51
C ASN A 729 81.20 -44.11 39.61
N ILE A 730 80.33 -43.42 40.35
CA ILE A 730 79.45 -44.02 41.35
C ILE A 730 78.43 -44.95 40.70
N ALA A 731 77.86 -44.54 39.56
CA ALA A 731 76.86 -45.32 38.82
C ALA A 731 77.37 -46.70 38.39
N GLN A 732 78.64 -46.81 38.02
CA GLN A 732 79.26 -48.06 37.55
C GLN A 732 79.51 -49.09 38.65
N GLN A 733 79.35 -48.74 39.93
CA GLN A 733 79.35 -49.74 41.00
C GLN A 733 78.25 -50.77 40.75
N THR A 734 78.49 -52.04 41.06
CA THR A 734 77.52 -53.10 40.77
C THR A 734 76.95 -53.73 42.04
N TRP A 735 75.68 -54.12 41.96
CA TRP A 735 74.99 -54.89 43.01
C TRP A 735 74.29 -56.10 42.37
N THR A 736 73.95 -57.10 43.19
CA THR A 736 73.38 -58.36 42.68
C THR A 736 71.87 -58.39 42.84
N ARG A 737 71.14 -58.48 41.73
CA ARG A 737 69.69 -58.71 41.74
C ARG A 737 69.36 -60.20 41.59
N THR A 738 68.52 -60.69 42.48
CA THR A 738 68.09 -62.10 42.55
C THR A 738 66.62 -62.32 42.19
N LEU A 739 65.84 -61.24 42.06
CA LEU A 739 64.41 -61.26 41.70
C LEU A 739 64.19 -60.63 40.33
N SER A 740 63.22 -61.12 39.56
CA SER A 740 62.88 -60.55 38.25
C SER A 740 62.21 -59.19 38.39
N LYS A 741 62.62 -58.21 37.56
CA LYS A 741 61.97 -56.89 37.43
C LYS A 741 60.52 -56.98 36.91
N ARG A 742 60.10 -58.12 36.34
CA ARG A 742 58.79 -58.28 35.69
C ARG A 742 57.69 -58.83 36.60
N ILE A 743 58.03 -59.31 37.80
CA ILE A 743 57.04 -59.88 38.72
C ILE A 743 56.47 -58.75 39.59
N GLY A 744 55.15 -58.58 39.59
CA GLY A 744 54.46 -57.57 40.41
C GLY A 744 54.17 -56.23 39.72
N ILE A 745 54.56 -56.07 38.46
CA ILE A 745 54.30 -54.87 37.64
C ILE A 745 53.03 -55.00 36.78
N SER A 746 52.53 -53.88 36.27
CA SER A 746 51.36 -53.85 35.36
C SER A 746 51.68 -54.43 33.98
N TRP A 747 50.65 -54.82 33.20
CA TRP A 747 50.87 -55.30 31.82
C TRP A 747 51.48 -54.22 30.91
N GLN A 748 51.14 -52.94 31.14
CA GLN A 748 51.64 -51.82 30.33
C GLN A 748 53.13 -51.61 30.59
N GLU A 749 53.53 -51.68 31.86
CA GLU A 749 54.93 -51.63 32.26
C GLU A 749 55.71 -52.85 31.78
N GLY A 750 55.10 -54.04 31.84
CA GLY A 750 55.71 -55.29 31.39
C GLY A 750 56.07 -55.33 29.90
N ASN A 751 55.39 -54.53 29.07
CA ASN A 751 55.67 -54.39 27.64
C ASN A 751 56.97 -53.62 27.34
N ARG A 752 57.47 -52.82 28.29
CA ARG A 752 58.74 -52.09 28.14
C ARG A 752 59.98 -52.97 28.37
N TYR A 753 59.78 -54.20 28.85
CA TYR A 753 60.86 -55.16 29.08
C TYR A 753 60.93 -56.16 27.92
N HIS A 754 62.07 -56.20 27.23
CA HIS A 754 62.25 -56.98 26.00
C HIS A 754 62.95 -58.34 26.17
N SER A 755 63.55 -58.63 27.32
CA SER A 755 64.21 -59.93 27.59
C SER A 755 63.95 -60.45 29.00
N ASP A 756 63.75 -61.76 29.11
CA ASP A 756 63.80 -62.46 30.40
C ASP A 756 65.27 -62.75 30.72
N GLU A 757 65.79 -62.07 31.73
CA GLU A 757 67.17 -62.22 32.17
C GLU A 757 67.37 -63.46 33.06
N THR A 758 68.54 -64.08 32.97
CA THR A 758 68.94 -65.18 33.85
C THR A 758 69.39 -64.64 35.21
N LEU A 759 68.71 -65.05 36.28
CA LEU A 759 69.01 -64.65 37.66
C LEU A 759 69.96 -65.64 38.36
N PRO A 760 70.84 -65.19 39.28
CA PRO A 760 71.10 -63.80 39.66
C PRO A 760 71.89 -63.03 38.60
N VAL A 761 71.69 -61.71 38.53
CA VAL A 761 72.34 -60.81 37.57
C VAL A 761 73.02 -59.65 38.29
N PHE A 762 74.18 -59.22 37.79
CA PHE A 762 74.86 -58.00 38.25
C PHE A 762 74.31 -56.80 37.49
N GLU A 763 73.86 -55.79 38.23
CA GLU A 763 73.37 -54.52 37.67
C GLU A 763 74.23 -53.37 38.17
N THR A 764 74.34 -52.32 37.37
CA THR A 764 74.94 -51.07 37.82
C THR A 764 74.05 -50.41 38.88
N LEU A 765 74.66 -49.61 39.76
CA LEU A 765 74.00 -48.98 40.90
C LEU A 765 72.94 -47.98 40.46
N LEU A 766 73.29 -47.21 39.42
CA LEU A 766 72.40 -46.30 38.69
C LEU A 766 72.46 -46.65 37.20
N HIS A 767 71.33 -46.58 36.52
CA HIS A 767 71.30 -46.84 35.07
C HIS A 767 70.17 -46.12 34.34
N ASP A 768 70.37 -45.99 33.02
CA ASP A 768 69.35 -45.54 32.08
C ASP A 768 69.01 -46.71 31.15
N GLY A 769 67.86 -47.35 31.37
CA GLY A 769 67.36 -48.47 30.56
C GLY A 769 66.16 -48.09 29.69
N GLU A 770 65.79 -48.96 28.75
CA GLU A 770 64.60 -48.78 27.90
C GLU A 770 63.31 -48.78 28.75
N GLU A 771 63.30 -49.45 29.90
CA GLU A 771 62.18 -49.48 30.84
C GLU A 771 61.82 -48.10 31.43
N HIS A 772 62.79 -47.17 31.42
CA HIS A 772 62.64 -45.81 31.91
C HIS A 772 62.04 -44.84 30.86
N LEU A 773 61.97 -45.26 29.60
CA LEU A 773 61.44 -44.45 28.50
C LEU A 773 59.92 -44.68 28.40
N ILE A 774 59.14 -43.62 28.57
CA ILE A 774 57.68 -43.66 28.52
C ILE A 774 57.22 -43.12 27.17
N ASP A 775 56.67 -43.98 26.33
CA ASP A 775 56.07 -43.59 25.06
C ASP A 775 54.82 -42.72 25.25
N TRP A 776 54.54 -41.88 24.26
CA TRP A 776 53.32 -41.10 24.19
C TRP A 776 52.07 -41.99 24.17
N GLN A 777 51.17 -41.80 25.14
CA GLN A 777 49.90 -42.53 25.19
C GLN A 777 48.94 -42.16 24.03
N SER A 778 49.05 -40.93 23.54
CA SER A 778 48.33 -40.39 22.39
C SER A 778 49.30 -39.57 21.55
N GLU A 779 49.07 -39.49 20.24
CA GLU A 779 49.92 -38.66 19.36
C GLU A 779 50.04 -37.24 19.94
N PRO A 780 51.27 -36.78 20.25
CA PRO A 780 51.48 -35.45 20.77
C PRO A 780 51.15 -34.41 19.70
N ASN A 781 50.80 -33.20 20.13
CA ASN A 781 50.52 -32.14 19.19
C ASN A 781 51.80 -31.70 18.46
N ASP A 782 51.82 -31.90 17.14
CA ASP A 782 52.91 -31.46 16.26
C ASP A 782 52.42 -30.51 15.14
N GLU A 783 51.37 -29.73 15.42
CA GLU A 783 50.91 -28.68 14.50
C GLU A 783 52.07 -27.77 14.08
N GLU A 784 52.18 -27.49 12.76
CA GLU A 784 53.30 -26.73 12.18
C GLU A 784 53.39 -25.30 12.71
N ARG A 785 52.26 -24.71 13.11
CA ARG A 785 52.20 -23.34 13.66
C ARG A 785 52.92 -23.18 15.00
N PHE A 786 53.13 -24.27 15.75
CA PHE A 786 53.79 -24.19 17.05
C PHE A 786 55.30 -24.44 16.93
N THR A 787 56.09 -23.54 17.49
CA THR A 787 57.55 -23.64 17.62
C THR A 787 57.97 -24.61 18.72
N LEU A 788 57.12 -24.78 19.75
CA LEU A 788 57.30 -25.79 20.79
C LEU A 788 56.94 -27.17 20.21
N LYS A 789 57.93 -28.07 20.15
CA LYS A 789 57.80 -29.39 19.53
C LYS A 789 57.90 -30.52 20.56
N PRO A 790 57.09 -31.58 20.41
CA PRO A 790 57.11 -32.70 21.34
C PRO A 790 58.44 -33.46 21.28
N THR A 791 58.87 -33.93 22.44
CA THR A 791 60.01 -34.83 22.59
C THR A 791 59.67 -36.21 22.03
N LYS A 792 60.71 -37.03 21.76
CA LYS A 792 60.53 -38.39 21.26
C LYS A 792 59.69 -39.26 22.20
N TYR A 793 59.91 -39.12 23.50
CA TYR A 793 59.20 -39.82 24.56
C TYR A 793 58.36 -38.81 25.34
N GLN A 794 57.27 -39.28 25.96
CA GLN A 794 56.47 -38.47 26.87
C GLN A 794 57.22 -38.17 28.16
N ALA A 795 57.96 -39.15 28.69
CA ALA A 795 58.82 -38.96 29.85
C ALA A 795 60.06 -39.84 29.75
N ASN A 796 61.18 -39.35 30.27
CA ASN A 796 62.41 -40.13 30.43
C ASN A 796 62.77 -40.20 31.92
N LEU A 797 62.55 -41.37 32.50
CA LEU A 797 62.76 -41.64 33.92
C LEU A 797 64.16 -42.18 34.22
N GLY A 798 65.12 -42.07 33.30
CA GLY A 798 66.49 -42.54 33.50
C GLY A 798 67.12 -41.91 34.75
N GLU A 799 67.73 -42.71 35.63
CA GLU A 799 68.29 -42.21 36.89
C GLU A 799 69.49 -41.30 36.63
N LEU A 800 70.38 -41.69 35.72
CA LEU A 800 71.55 -40.88 35.35
C LEU A 800 71.11 -39.67 34.54
N TYR A 801 70.19 -39.85 33.60
CA TYR A 801 69.63 -38.75 32.81
C TYR A 801 69.04 -37.66 33.70
N ASN A 802 68.21 -38.03 34.68
CA ASN A 802 67.59 -37.09 35.60
C ASN A 802 68.64 -36.44 36.52
N LEU A 803 69.55 -37.20 37.14
CA LEU A 803 70.59 -36.63 38.02
C LEU A 803 71.58 -35.71 37.29
N SER A 804 71.80 -35.95 36.00
CA SER A 804 72.72 -35.20 35.14
C SER A 804 72.17 -33.84 34.66
N ILE A 805 70.91 -33.51 34.96
CA ILE A 805 70.32 -32.20 34.63
C ILE A 805 71.20 -31.10 35.21
N ARG A 806 71.71 -30.21 34.35
CA ARG A 806 72.67 -29.18 34.76
C ARG A 806 72.09 -28.08 35.64
N ARG A 807 70.80 -27.77 35.48
CA ARG A 807 70.14 -26.70 36.22
C ARG A 807 68.66 -27.03 36.47
N GLY A 808 68.27 -26.97 37.74
CA GLY A 808 66.92 -27.31 38.20
C GLY A 808 66.67 -28.82 38.21
N THR A 809 65.38 -29.17 38.21
CA THR A 809 64.89 -30.54 38.43
C THR A 809 64.21 -31.18 37.20
N LEU A 810 63.91 -30.35 36.20
CA LEU A 810 63.10 -30.75 35.04
C LEU A 810 63.97 -31.24 33.88
N THR A 811 63.63 -32.40 33.35
CA THR A 811 64.16 -32.92 32.07
C THR A 811 63.61 -32.13 30.88
N GLU A 812 64.10 -32.39 29.66
CA GLU A 812 63.53 -31.78 28.44
C GLU A 812 62.07 -32.21 28.24
N GLU A 813 61.75 -33.47 28.52
CA GLU A 813 60.39 -34.02 28.49
C GLU A 813 59.47 -33.32 29.50
N ASP A 814 59.93 -33.16 30.75
CA ASP A 814 59.17 -32.44 31.79
C ASP A 814 58.92 -30.98 31.38
N ARG A 815 59.94 -30.31 30.83
CA ARG A 815 59.83 -28.92 30.35
C ARG A 815 58.85 -28.80 29.19
N PHE A 816 58.85 -29.75 28.26
CA PHE A 816 57.88 -29.77 27.18
C PHE A 816 56.45 -29.88 27.73
N ILE A 817 56.19 -30.85 28.63
CA ILE A 817 54.87 -31.05 29.23
C ILE A 817 54.39 -29.81 29.99
N ILE A 818 55.28 -29.14 30.72
CA ILE A 818 54.95 -27.89 31.39
C ILE A 818 54.61 -26.83 30.35
N ASN A 819 55.44 -26.61 29.34
CA ASN A 819 55.23 -25.54 28.36
C ASN A 819 54.04 -25.78 27.43
N ASP A 820 53.65 -27.05 27.20
CA ASP A 820 52.51 -27.44 26.37
C ASP A 820 51.19 -26.86 26.89
N HIS A 821 51.08 -26.49 28.17
CA HIS A 821 49.87 -25.85 28.69
C HIS A 821 49.44 -24.59 27.91
N ILE A 822 50.36 -23.89 27.24
CA ILE A 822 49.99 -22.74 26.40
C ILE A 822 49.39 -23.19 25.07
N ILE A 823 49.91 -24.26 24.47
CA ILE A 823 49.28 -24.90 23.30
C ILE A 823 47.88 -25.35 23.67
N GLN A 824 47.72 -26.01 24.83
CA GLN A 824 46.43 -26.46 25.32
C GLN A 824 45.47 -25.29 25.60
N THR A 825 45.97 -24.19 26.18
CA THR A 825 45.21 -22.95 26.38
C THR A 825 44.67 -22.43 25.04
N ILE A 826 45.53 -22.30 24.03
CA ILE A 826 45.11 -21.85 22.69
C ILE A 826 44.02 -22.77 22.12
N LYS A 827 44.23 -24.09 22.16
CA LYS A 827 43.27 -25.06 21.58
C LYS A 827 41.94 -25.09 22.32
N ILE A 828 41.96 -25.04 23.65
CA ILE A 828 40.75 -24.96 24.47
C ILE A 828 39.98 -23.69 24.10
N LEU A 829 40.65 -22.53 24.06
CA LEU A 829 39.99 -21.26 23.78
C LEU A 829 39.52 -21.14 22.32
N GLU A 830 40.26 -21.66 21.35
CA GLU A 830 39.84 -21.72 19.94
C GLU A 830 38.62 -22.63 19.71
N SER A 831 38.39 -23.61 20.60
CA SER A 831 37.21 -24.47 20.55
C SER A 831 35.93 -23.83 21.11
N LEU A 832 36.06 -22.73 21.87
CA LEU A 832 34.92 -22.03 22.45
C LEU A 832 34.24 -21.13 21.39
N PRO A 833 32.90 -21.11 21.33
CA PRO A 833 32.15 -20.31 20.37
C PRO A 833 32.07 -18.84 20.80
N PHE A 834 33.22 -18.16 20.87
CA PHE A 834 33.28 -16.75 21.26
C PHE A 834 32.50 -15.85 20.29
N PRO A 835 31.81 -14.81 20.79
CA PRO A 835 31.24 -13.78 19.94
C PRO A 835 32.35 -13.04 19.18
N GLN A 836 32.00 -12.39 18.05
CA GLN A 836 32.98 -11.78 17.14
C GLN A 836 33.97 -10.81 17.82
N HIS A 837 33.52 -10.09 18.84
CA HIS A 837 34.35 -9.12 19.56
C HIS A 837 35.31 -9.76 20.59
N MET A 838 35.19 -11.05 20.88
CA MET A 838 36.07 -11.84 21.77
C MET A 838 36.94 -12.85 20.99
N ARG A 839 37.04 -12.73 19.67
CA ARG A 839 37.76 -13.70 18.83
C ARG A 839 39.27 -13.75 19.11
N ASN A 840 39.86 -12.71 19.72
CA ASN A 840 41.27 -12.68 20.05
C ASN A 840 41.58 -13.20 21.45
N VAL A 841 40.59 -13.66 22.22
CA VAL A 841 40.82 -14.21 23.58
C VAL A 841 41.93 -15.25 23.56
N ALA A 842 41.89 -16.21 22.62
CA ALA A 842 42.93 -17.24 22.48
C ALA A 842 44.31 -16.66 22.14
N LYS A 843 44.37 -15.62 21.28
CA LYS A 843 45.62 -14.95 20.91
C LYS A 843 46.23 -14.17 22.08
N ILE A 844 45.38 -13.51 22.88
CA ILE A 844 45.79 -12.68 24.01
C ILE A 844 46.25 -13.59 25.16
N ALA A 845 45.43 -14.57 25.51
CA ALA A 845 45.73 -15.58 26.53
C ALA A 845 46.96 -16.40 26.14
N GLY A 846 47.01 -16.98 24.94
CA GLY A 846 48.12 -17.82 24.50
C GLY A 846 49.44 -17.10 24.24
N GLY A 847 49.45 -15.76 24.26
CA GLY A 847 50.64 -14.96 24.00
C GLY A 847 51.48 -14.60 25.23
N HIS A 848 51.08 -14.98 26.45
CA HIS A 848 51.75 -14.48 27.66
C HIS A 848 53.12 -15.12 27.97
N HIS A 849 53.47 -16.24 27.31
CA HIS A 849 54.82 -16.84 27.35
C HIS A 849 55.69 -16.50 26.14
N GLU A 850 55.18 -15.67 25.23
CA GLU A 850 55.97 -15.15 24.14
C GLU A 850 56.97 -14.11 24.65
N LYS A 851 58.14 -14.06 24.00
CA LYS A 851 59.22 -13.13 24.35
C LYS A 851 59.33 -12.07 23.29
N ILE A 852 59.69 -10.85 23.66
CA ILE A 852 59.85 -9.72 22.71
C ILE A 852 60.83 -10.07 21.57
N THR A 853 61.84 -10.90 21.86
CA THR A 853 62.83 -11.40 20.89
C THR A 853 62.29 -12.40 19.86
N GLY A 854 61.12 -12.99 20.07
CA GLY A 854 60.60 -14.13 19.28
C GLY A 854 61.15 -15.49 19.70
N GLN A 855 61.95 -15.56 20.77
CA GLN A 855 62.44 -16.82 21.35
C GLN A 855 61.47 -17.41 22.40
N GLY A 856 60.25 -16.90 22.46
CA GLY A 856 59.19 -17.42 23.31
C GLY A 856 58.44 -18.59 22.68
N TYR A 857 57.36 -18.99 23.32
CA TYR A 857 56.51 -20.10 22.88
C TYR A 857 55.03 -19.75 23.12
N PRO A 858 54.09 -20.41 22.41
CA PRO A 858 54.30 -21.53 21.49
C PRO A 858 54.37 -21.15 20.02
N LEU A 859 54.20 -19.89 19.63
CA LEU A 859 54.19 -19.43 18.24
C LEU A 859 55.48 -18.70 17.85
N GLY A 860 56.31 -18.29 18.81
CA GLY A 860 57.58 -17.58 18.55
C GLY A 860 57.36 -16.15 18.04
N LEU A 861 56.30 -15.49 18.53
CA LEU A 861 55.91 -14.15 18.09
C LEU A 861 56.92 -13.09 18.57
N LYS A 862 57.26 -12.15 17.70
CA LYS A 862 58.06 -10.97 18.06
C LYS A 862 57.17 -9.88 18.65
N GLY A 863 57.78 -8.94 19.38
CA GLY A 863 57.08 -7.87 20.12
C GLY A 863 55.96 -7.16 19.34
N ASN A 864 56.17 -6.88 18.05
CA ASN A 864 55.20 -6.19 17.18
C ASN A 864 54.07 -7.09 16.65
N GLU A 865 54.21 -8.41 16.72
CA GLU A 865 53.21 -9.41 16.29
C GLU A 865 52.22 -9.74 17.42
N MET A 866 52.63 -9.47 18.65
CA MET A 866 51.84 -9.63 19.87
C MET A 866 50.92 -8.42 20.13
N PRO A 867 49.63 -8.66 20.45
CA PRO A 867 48.78 -7.62 21.01
C PRO A 867 49.41 -7.00 22.26
N LEU A 868 49.25 -5.69 22.45
CA LEU A 868 49.71 -5.02 23.67
C LEU A 868 49.11 -5.67 24.92
N THR A 869 47.84 -6.08 24.85
CA THR A 869 47.14 -6.84 25.88
C THR A 869 47.83 -8.15 26.28
N ALA A 870 48.38 -8.90 25.32
CA ALA A 870 49.14 -10.13 25.62
C ALA A 870 50.44 -9.81 26.38
N ARG A 871 51.13 -8.74 25.97
CA ARG A 871 52.35 -8.25 26.65
C ARG A 871 52.06 -7.73 28.06
N VAL A 872 50.88 -7.13 28.28
CA VAL A 872 50.41 -6.74 29.62
C VAL A 872 50.21 -7.96 30.49
N ILE A 873 49.53 -9.01 29.99
CA ILE A 873 49.34 -10.27 30.75
C ILE A 873 50.70 -10.89 31.08
N ALA A 874 51.67 -10.90 30.17
CA ALA A 874 53.01 -11.42 30.44
C ALA A 874 53.72 -10.69 31.60
N ILE A 875 53.62 -9.35 31.65
CA ILE A 875 54.17 -8.55 32.75
C ILE A 875 53.43 -8.85 34.06
N ALA A 876 52.09 -8.91 34.01
CA ALA A 876 51.22 -9.20 35.13
C ALA A 876 51.49 -10.57 35.76
N ASP A 877 51.54 -11.61 34.92
CA ASP A 877 51.79 -13.00 35.30
C ASP A 877 53.15 -13.13 36.00
N VAL A 878 54.22 -12.62 35.39
CA VAL A 878 55.58 -12.69 35.98
C VAL A 878 55.66 -11.92 37.31
N PHE A 879 55.08 -10.72 37.38
CA PHE A 879 55.12 -9.91 38.60
C PHE A 879 54.35 -10.57 39.74
N GLU A 880 53.15 -11.07 39.47
CA GLU A 880 52.34 -11.82 40.44
C GLU A 880 53.11 -13.06 40.90
N ALA A 881 53.66 -13.83 39.96
CA ALA A 881 54.32 -15.09 40.24
C ALA A 881 55.57 -14.96 41.12
N LEU A 882 56.30 -13.84 41.01
CA LEU A 882 57.48 -13.54 41.83
C LEU A 882 57.11 -13.05 43.24
N THR A 883 55.97 -12.35 43.37
CA THR A 883 55.52 -11.74 44.64
C THR A 883 54.62 -12.65 45.48
N ALA A 884 54.04 -13.69 44.87
CA ALA A 884 53.18 -14.67 45.53
C ALA A 884 53.87 -15.35 46.74
N ASN A 885 53.23 -15.27 47.91
CA ASN A 885 53.70 -15.86 49.17
C ASN A 885 53.07 -17.22 49.50
N ASP A 886 52.07 -17.61 48.73
CA ASP A 886 51.25 -18.81 48.89
C ASP A 886 51.82 -20.03 48.15
N ARG A 887 53.01 -19.91 47.54
CA ARG A 887 53.68 -20.99 46.80
C ARG A 887 54.53 -21.87 47.75
N PRO A 888 54.22 -23.17 47.96
CA PRO A 888 54.86 -24.01 48.99
C PRO A 888 56.38 -24.25 48.84
N TYR A 889 56.91 -24.13 47.62
CA TYR A 889 58.25 -24.58 47.23
C TYR A 889 59.25 -23.43 47.01
N LYS A 890 58.79 -22.18 46.99
CA LYS A 890 59.63 -21.00 46.77
C LYS A 890 59.32 -19.94 47.81
N LYS A 891 60.35 -19.44 48.48
CA LYS A 891 60.21 -18.25 49.32
C LYS A 891 59.81 -17.06 48.44
N ALA A 892 58.74 -16.38 48.84
CA ALA A 892 58.28 -15.15 48.21
C ALA A 892 59.41 -14.13 48.12
N LYS A 893 59.52 -13.44 46.99
CA LYS A 893 60.52 -12.39 46.81
C LYS A 893 60.05 -11.08 47.43
N THR A 894 61.01 -10.24 47.84
CA THR A 894 60.67 -8.86 48.20
C THR A 894 60.31 -8.06 46.95
N LEU A 895 59.70 -6.89 47.13
CA LEU A 895 59.29 -6.03 46.03
C LEU A 895 60.51 -5.55 45.21
N SER A 896 61.61 -5.18 45.89
CA SER A 896 62.86 -4.76 45.24
C SER A 896 63.52 -5.91 44.47
N GLU A 897 63.55 -7.12 45.04
CA GLU A 897 64.07 -8.32 44.37
C GLU A 897 63.26 -8.66 43.11
N THR A 898 61.93 -8.57 43.20
CA THR A 898 61.04 -8.83 42.06
C THR A 898 61.34 -7.88 40.91
N ILE A 899 61.41 -6.58 41.20
CA ILE A 899 61.66 -5.55 40.18
C ILE A 899 63.05 -5.70 39.60
N GLN A 900 64.04 -6.06 40.42
CA GLN A 900 65.39 -6.35 39.94
C GLN A 900 65.40 -7.54 38.96
N ILE A 901 64.73 -8.65 39.30
CA ILE A 901 64.60 -9.83 38.43
C ILE A 901 63.92 -9.45 37.10
N MET A 902 62.78 -8.76 37.17
CA MET A 902 62.08 -8.31 35.97
C MET A 902 62.93 -7.37 35.11
N SER A 903 63.75 -6.51 35.72
CA SER A 903 64.67 -5.64 34.97
C SER A 903 65.71 -6.42 34.17
N PHE A 904 66.19 -7.56 34.68
CA PHE A 904 67.05 -8.47 33.94
C PHE A 904 66.29 -9.17 32.82
N MET A 905 65.05 -9.61 33.07
CA MET A 905 64.19 -10.20 32.04
C MET A 905 63.90 -9.21 30.89
N VAL A 906 63.76 -7.92 31.17
CA VAL A 906 63.64 -6.88 30.14
C VAL A 906 64.95 -6.74 29.35
N LYS A 907 66.11 -6.72 30.03
CA LYS A 907 67.44 -6.65 29.36
C LYS A 907 67.69 -7.86 28.46
N ASP A 908 67.24 -9.03 28.88
CA ASP A 908 67.32 -10.28 28.11
C ASP A 908 66.25 -10.38 27.02
N GLY A 909 65.37 -9.37 26.90
CA GLY A 909 64.31 -9.30 25.89
C GLY A 909 63.16 -10.30 26.11
N HIS A 910 62.99 -10.81 27.33
CA HIS A 910 61.86 -11.66 27.70
C HIS A 910 60.58 -10.84 27.87
N LEU A 911 60.68 -9.64 28.45
CA LEU A 911 59.54 -8.79 28.79
C LEU A 911 59.59 -7.45 28.04
N ASP A 912 58.43 -6.83 27.89
CA ASP A 912 58.30 -5.51 27.29
C ASP A 912 58.84 -4.40 28.21
N GLY A 913 59.86 -3.69 27.73
CA GLY A 913 60.52 -2.64 28.49
C GLY A 913 59.67 -1.39 28.71
N ASP A 914 58.79 -1.04 27.76
CA ASP A 914 57.92 0.13 27.88
C ASP A 914 56.81 -0.14 28.91
N LEU A 915 56.21 -1.33 28.90
CA LEU A 915 55.23 -1.74 29.90
C LEU A 915 55.85 -1.91 31.29
N PHE A 916 57.09 -2.41 31.38
CA PHE A 916 57.81 -2.47 32.66
C PHE A 916 58.06 -1.07 33.23
N LYS A 917 58.48 -0.10 32.40
CA LYS A 917 58.62 1.30 32.83
C LYS A 917 57.28 1.91 33.24
N LEU A 918 56.20 1.59 32.52
CA LEU A 918 54.85 2.02 32.87
C LEU A 918 54.39 1.44 34.21
N LEU A 919 54.63 0.16 34.46
CA LEU A 919 54.32 -0.50 35.74
C LEU A 919 54.93 0.26 36.93
N LEU A 920 56.19 0.72 36.79
CA LEU A 920 56.90 1.49 37.80
C LEU A 920 56.42 2.95 37.91
N SER A 921 56.32 3.66 36.78
CA SER A 921 55.98 5.09 36.75
C SER A 921 54.53 5.39 37.14
N SER A 922 53.59 4.50 36.81
CA SER A 922 52.17 4.61 37.19
C SER A 922 51.90 4.29 38.67
N GLY A 923 52.84 3.63 39.35
CA GLY A 923 52.67 3.18 40.74
C GLY A 923 51.83 1.91 40.90
N VAL A 924 51.46 1.23 39.80
CA VAL A 924 50.66 -0.01 39.83
C VAL A 924 51.35 -1.11 40.66
N TYR A 925 52.67 -1.28 40.54
CA TYR A 925 53.43 -2.25 41.35
C TYR A 925 53.26 -2.01 42.87
N ARG A 926 53.23 -0.74 43.28
CA ARG A 926 53.11 -0.33 44.69
C ARG A 926 51.70 -0.53 45.19
N LYS A 927 50.69 -0.18 44.38
CA LYS A 927 49.28 -0.43 44.70
C LYS A 927 49.04 -1.93 44.91
N PHE A 928 49.53 -2.77 43.99
CA PHE A 928 49.42 -4.22 44.13
C PHE A 928 50.12 -4.73 45.39
N ALA A 929 51.33 -4.28 45.67
CA ALA A 929 52.07 -4.68 46.86
C ALA A 929 51.30 -4.34 48.15
N GLN A 930 50.69 -3.16 48.23
CA GLN A 930 49.90 -2.73 49.39
C GLN A 930 48.64 -3.56 49.62
N GLU A 931 48.00 -4.05 48.56
CA GLU A 931 46.76 -4.81 48.64
C GLU A 931 46.98 -6.32 48.83
N TYR A 932 48.06 -6.89 48.26
CA TYR A 932 48.20 -8.35 48.14
C TYR A 932 49.50 -8.95 48.71
N MET A 933 50.53 -8.16 49.03
CA MET A 933 51.79 -8.66 49.60
C MET A 933 51.81 -8.51 51.14
N THR A 934 52.63 -9.31 51.84
CA THR A 934 52.81 -9.11 53.29
C THR A 934 53.71 -7.92 53.58
N GLN A 935 53.58 -7.34 54.77
CA GLN A 935 54.40 -6.18 55.17
C GLN A 935 55.91 -6.47 55.15
N GLU A 936 56.32 -7.71 55.39
CA GLU A 936 57.74 -8.10 55.34
C GLU A 936 58.31 -8.14 53.91
N GLN A 937 57.45 -8.26 52.88
CA GLN A 937 57.88 -8.27 51.48
C GLN A 937 58.01 -6.88 50.87
N ILE A 938 57.41 -5.86 51.50
CA ILE A 938 57.33 -4.50 50.95
C ILE A 938 58.54 -3.69 51.44
N ASP A 939 59.61 -3.72 50.66
CA ASP A 939 60.81 -2.91 50.84
C ASP A 939 60.86 -1.69 49.89
N GLU A 940 61.78 -0.75 50.16
CA GLU A 940 61.92 0.46 49.35
C GLU A 940 62.56 0.13 48.00
N VAL A 941 61.97 0.65 46.92
CA VAL A 941 62.43 0.43 45.54
C VAL A 941 62.87 1.75 44.93
N ASP A 942 64.16 1.87 44.57
CA ASP A 942 64.67 3.01 43.82
C ASP A 942 64.32 2.89 42.32
N ILE A 943 63.11 3.34 41.97
CA ILE A 943 62.61 3.30 40.59
C ILE A 943 63.47 4.11 39.61
N LYS A 944 64.23 5.13 40.05
CA LYS A 944 65.02 5.97 39.14
C LYS A 944 66.12 5.17 38.45
N SER A 945 66.65 4.16 39.14
CA SER A 945 67.68 3.26 38.60
C SER A 945 67.19 2.38 37.44
N TYR A 946 65.88 2.16 37.33
CA TYR A 946 65.24 1.31 36.31
C TYR A 946 64.57 2.10 35.18
N LEU A 947 64.32 3.40 35.40
CA LEU A 947 63.69 4.30 34.43
C LEU A 947 64.71 5.06 33.56
N ALA A 948 65.96 5.13 34.01
CA ALA A 948 67.11 5.67 33.26
C ALA A 948 67.50 4.74 32.11
#